data_AF-A0A352XJG9-F1
#
_entry.id   AF-A0A352XJG9-F1
#
_cell.length_a   1.000
_cell.length_b   1.000
_cell.length_c   1.000
_cell.angle_alpha   90.00
_cell.angle_beta   90.00
_cell.angle_gamma   90.00
#
_symmetry.space_group_name_H-M   'P 1'
#
loop_
_entity.id
_entity.type
_entity.pdbx_description
1 polymer ?
#
loop_
_entity_poly.entity_id
_entity_poly.type
_entity_poly.pdbx_seq_one_letter_code
_entity_poly.pdbx_strand_id
1 'polypeptide(L)'
;MRIANDNLLNTVKNGMGSNLTGFDQPNYGAYGTAQTGMNYVMSHDNNYLFGGDRRLAHTYILTREGSPIIYTDGYNQAGAPDYFPKPSGVNFLGQFNDNSVISALAVHRDFARGYQIARWSDQNFCAYERIDDREKKSGSWNGQTMLFMMARNYQPNGQARPVQTGFPVGATLVNQSPHGGRFFAYVNPSGVVVDGSGNPPVVPANGWFCFTWHNPQLPTVWQGAEHQLEKPPIEIYQDGSKAPMMDHWRTDGKDGDPSFNPFGVPATATAEKSYRVKIPRVTNGSNLRILARADGSAENIRIKLNGGVNVNSQMTPALGPQTGDLRDFPPGMNDDRFVPADSVRQSSIDSYAGYEQMKFLGRTSEKFAARDIARNVIGTPGAETYQTTIGSAGFVINNGGGINDGSNRHSEWVYHDPSGNNQAADPVLQMNPAPQNAAGQSFDLWVKIGYQFQWDKIYLYYTTDGLTYPEGNAGVGKGSTQVIEGAWAFNGATDGVGNPDWGKITLPALPSGTVFRYKIGVRRTHTATSVYPLGVNDIALAERMETQFEINNFNAMTAQFFVHNDYGAQQTGLEEGFHVIRTRNFVNRNNGASIFKTNTQVFYYDTAKPTGILRYPSENNTIGGSSYDAVVLTDPSVTEVWFSIEDLDPSNDNAATGNGLNQWKQATQEASPSNLGTSVFQKEWRFVYANIPSFGTANIRVRLKEASSSANNSLSDVDGWFTTLTRQVNTGSSINFNIGVPTTTGEMVDRNFIMRTYFKKELIPSGMTDEEFIQEMSVYISSSVSGSTENPILQNRGLYLLERDVNATEHSVALMFPNLYNGNPDFLHTVRAVHQRGTLTLSDSVMVRMRLDETSDSDGDELPDFWENMHLLDAQNGTGRHGPAGDDDGDGYSNSDEFLAGMNPLSADPENFPQLRIEPNVGWPGTWKLKFPSIPNRRYRMKYSFDLQNWQTWTGDMVTTGQAYNPENTWIDDGWSTYPHPSTQAKRFYQLDILKP
;
A
#
# COMPACT_ATOMS: atom_id res chain seq x y z
N MET A 1 -27.93 -16.30 18.40
CA MET A 1 -28.22 -14.90 18.07
C MET A 1 -28.39 -14.78 16.54
N ARG A 2 -29.52 -15.21 15.97
CA ARG A 2 -29.78 -15.00 14.53
C ARG A 2 -30.39 -13.62 14.34
N ILE A 3 -29.52 -12.61 14.31
CA ILE A 3 -29.83 -11.20 14.04
C ILE A 3 -29.79 -10.94 12.50
N ALA A 4 -29.26 -11.90 11.74
CA ALA A 4 -29.14 -11.87 10.29
C ALA A 4 -30.50 -12.05 9.57
N ASN A 5 -30.91 -11.06 8.76
CA ASN A 5 -32.13 -11.07 7.96
C ASN A 5 -31.98 -11.77 6.58
N ASP A 6 -31.99 -13.11 6.57
CA ASP A 6 -31.98 -13.91 5.32
C ASP A 6 -33.17 -13.61 4.39
N ASN A 7 -34.31 -13.15 4.93
CA ASN A 7 -35.46 -12.77 4.12
C ASN A 7 -35.15 -11.55 3.25
N LEU A 8 -34.47 -10.54 3.82
CA LEU A 8 -34.07 -9.35 3.08
C LEU A 8 -33.04 -9.71 2.02
N LEU A 9 -32.04 -10.51 2.38
CA LEU A 9 -31.06 -11.07 1.46
C LEU A 9 -31.74 -11.70 0.24
N ASN A 10 -32.69 -12.62 0.48
CA ASN A 10 -33.42 -13.30 -0.59
C ASN A 10 -34.31 -12.35 -1.41
N THR A 11 -34.94 -11.37 -0.77
CA THR A 11 -35.77 -10.36 -1.44
C THR A 11 -34.92 -9.50 -2.38
N VAL A 12 -33.77 -9.01 -1.90
CA VAL A 12 -32.83 -8.22 -2.69
C VAL A 12 -32.25 -9.06 -3.82
N LYS A 13 -31.76 -10.26 -3.52
CA LYS A 13 -31.16 -11.19 -4.49
C LYS A 13 -32.10 -11.53 -5.65
N ASN A 14 -33.38 -11.78 -5.38
CA ASN A 14 -34.34 -12.20 -6.41
C ASN A 14 -35.06 -11.02 -7.08
N GLY A 15 -35.14 -9.87 -6.40
CA GLY A 15 -35.92 -8.71 -6.85
C GLY A 15 -35.10 -7.61 -7.53
N MET A 16 -33.86 -7.35 -7.09
CA MET A 16 -33.18 -6.10 -7.45
C MET A 16 -32.92 -5.90 -8.94
N GLY A 17 -32.56 -6.96 -9.67
CA GLY A 17 -32.41 -6.91 -11.12
C GLY A 17 -33.73 -7.01 -11.89
N SER A 18 -34.84 -7.43 -11.25
CA SER A 18 -36.08 -7.86 -11.93
C SER A 18 -37.31 -6.99 -11.65
N ASN A 19 -37.47 -6.47 -10.43
CA ASN A 19 -38.65 -5.71 -9.99
C ASN A 19 -38.36 -4.93 -8.69
N LEU A 20 -38.52 -3.60 -8.71
CA LEU A 20 -38.34 -2.73 -7.54
C LEU A 20 -39.65 -2.41 -6.78
N THR A 21 -40.78 -3.02 -7.15
CA THR A 21 -42.07 -2.80 -6.48
C THR A 21 -41.97 -3.18 -5.00
N GLY A 22 -42.36 -2.26 -4.13
CA GLY A 22 -42.31 -2.40 -2.66
C GLY A 22 -40.98 -2.03 -2.00
N PHE A 23 -39.89 -1.81 -2.77
CA PHE A 23 -38.58 -1.47 -2.19
C PHE A 23 -38.54 -0.08 -1.51
N ASP A 24 -39.56 0.75 -1.70
CA ASP A 24 -39.73 2.01 -0.99
C ASP A 24 -40.31 1.86 0.41
N GLN A 25 -40.93 0.71 0.71
CA GLN A 25 -41.60 0.47 1.98
C GLN A 25 -40.60 0.21 3.11
N PRO A 26 -40.83 0.78 4.31
CA PRO A 26 -40.03 0.45 5.47
C PRO A 26 -40.11 -1.05 5.74
N ASN A 27 -38.97 -1.66 6.09
CA ASN A 27 -38.88 -3.08 6.41
C ASN A 27 -39.33 -4.06 5.29
N TYR A 28 -39.46 -3.64 4.03
CA TYR A 28 -39.83 -4.54 2.94
C TYR A 28 -38.88 -5.73 2.80
N GLY A 29 -39.45 -6.94 2.72
CA GLY A 29 -38.69 -8.18 2.60
C GLY A 29 -37.93 -8.62 3.85
N ALA A 30 -37.99 -7.86 4.95
CA ALA A 30 -37.25 -8.13 6.17
C ALA A 30 -38.16 -8.74 7.27
N TYR A 31 -37.61 -9.64 8.10
CA TYR A 31 -38.27 -10.10 9.33
C TYR A 31 -37.99 -9.17 10.53
N GLY A 32 -38.92 -9.08 11.49
CA GLY A 32 -38.79 -8.23 12.68
C GLY A 32 -39.23 -6.78 12.41
N THR A 33 -38.76 -5.82 13.21
CA THR A 33 -38.95 -4.39 12.92
C THR A 33 -37.70 -3.83 12.25
N ALA A 34 -37.86 -2.72 11.52
CA ALA A 34 -36.75 -2.02 10.89
C ALA A 34 -35.68 -1.55 11.91
N GLN A 35 -36.03 -1.43 13.19
CA GLN A 35 -35.13 -0.98 14.26
C GLN A 35 -34.28 -2.11 14.86
N THR A 36 -34.68 -3.37 14.68
CA THR A 36 -33.99 -4.54 15.28
C THR A 36 -33.32 -5.45 14.26
N GLY A 37 -33.62 -5.29 12.96
CA GLY A 37 -33.09 -6.13 11.89
C GLY A 37 -31.72 -5.65 11.39
N MET A 38 -30.74 -6.56 11.29
CA MET A 38 -29.48 -6.30 10.60
C MET A 38 -29.62 -6.68 9.11
N ASN A 39 -29.34 -5.73 8.23
CA ASN A 39 -29.50 -5.83 6.80
C ASN A 39 -28.17 -6.23 6.15
N TYR A 40 -28.12 -7.33 5.42
CA TYR A 40 -26.96 -7.70 4.59
C TYR A 40 -27.45 -8.29 3.28
N VAL A 41 -26.55 -8.31 2.30
CA VAL A 41 -26.80 -8.88 0.97
C VAL A 41 -25.82 -9.98 0.60
N MET A 42 -24.78 -10.19 1.42
CA MET A 42 -23.80 -11.28 1.36
C MET A 42 -23.20 -11.55 2.75
N SER A 43 -22.65 -12.74 2.98
CA SER A 43 -22.01 -13.17 4.23
C SER A 43 -20.92 -14.22 3.98
N HIS A 44 -20.21 -14.61 5.05
CA HIS A 44 -19.23 -15.71 5.02
C HIS A 44 -19.83 -17.07 4.66
N ASP A 45 -21.15 -17.24 4.78
CA ASP A 45 -21.87 -18.46 4.44
C ASP A 45 -22.56 -18.36 3.06
N ASN A 46 -22.78 -17.14 2.54
CA ASN A 46 -23.52 -16.91 1.30
C ASN A 46 -22.96 -15.69 0.54
N ASN A 47 -22.24 -15.96 -0.54
CA ASN A 47 -21.67 -14.94 -1.42
C ASN A 47 -22.35 -14.86 -2.80
N TYR A 48 -23.49 -15.52 -2.99
CA TYR A 48 -24.18 -15.52 -4.28
C TYR A 48 -25.11 -14.30 -4.40
N LEU A 49 -24.61 -13.27 -5.09
CA LEU A 49 -25.36 -12.14 -5.62
C LEU A 49 -24.78 -11.78 -6.99
N PHE A 50 -25.65 -11.63 -8.00
CA PHE A 50 -25.21 -11.33 -9.37
C PHE A 50 -24.38 -10.04 -9.39
N GLY A 51 -23.21 -10.07 -10.05
CA GLY A 51 -22.23 -8.99 -10.02
C GLY A 51 -22.80 -7.62 -10.41
N GLY A 52 -23.68 -7.57 -11.42
CA GLY A 52 -24.32 -6.34 -11.88
C GLY A 52 -25.29 -5.72 -10.87
N ASP A 53 -25.84 -6.50 -9.93
CA ASP A 53 -26.82 -6.03 -8.95
C ASP A 53 -26.16 -5.64 -7.61
N ARG A 54 -24.91 -6.07 -7.38
CA ARG A 54 -24.18 -5.81 -6.13
C ARG A 54 -24.13 -4.33 -5.77
N ARG A 55 -23.94 -3.45 -6.76
CA ARG A 55 -23.83 -2.00 -6.54
C ARG A 55 -25.10 -1.45 -5.88
N LEU A 56 -26.23 -1.63 -6.55
CA LEU A 56 -27.53 -1.19 -6.03
C LEU A 56 -27.91 -1.92 -4.74
N ALA A 57 -27.47 -3.16 -4.54
CA ALA A 57 -27.79 -3.95 -3.35
C ALA A 57 -27.18 -3.34 -2.09
N HIS A 58 -25.88 -3.03 -2.15
CA HIS A 58 -25.20 -2.36 -1.05
C HIS A 58 -25.71 -0.94 -0.86
N THR A 59 -25.94 -0.20 -1.95
CA THR A 59 -26.54 1.14 -1.85
C THR A 59 -27.88 1.08 -1.12
N TYR A 60 -28.78 0.17 -1.51
CA TYR A 60 -30.10 0.03 -0.93
C TYR A 60 -30.05 -0.27 0.58
N ILE A 61 -29.23 -1.22 1.03
CA ILE A 61 -29.13 -1.51 2.47
C ILE A 61 -28.47 -0.37 3.27
N LEU A 62 -27.57 0.40 2.66
CA LEU A 62 -26.90 1.54 3.28
C LEU A 62 -27.80 2.78 3.37
N THR A 63 -28.78 2.95 2.48
CA THR A 63 -29.62 4.17 2.47
C THR A 63 -31.00 3.99 3.09
N ARG A 64 -31.50 2.75 3.21
CA ARG A 64 -32.77 2.41 3.86
C ARG A 64 -32.71 2.34 5.39
N GLU A 65 -33.87 2.19 6.02
CA GLU A 65 -33.96 1.96 7.47
C GLU A 65 -33.40 0.59 7.91
N GLY A 66 -32.79 0.56 9.10
CA GLY A 66 -32.14 -0.61 9.70
C GLY A 66 -30.62 -0.55 9.66
N SER A 67 -29.97 -1.52 10.28
CA SER A 67 -28.51 -1.52 10.46
C SER A 67 -27.83 -2.35 9.37
N PRO A 68 -27.09 -1.73 8.43
CA PRO A 68 -26.42 -2.46 7.36
C PRO A 68 -25.18 -3.20 7.84
N ILE A 69 -24.90 -4.34 7.24
CA ILE A 69 -23.64 -5.09 7.34
C ILE A 69 -23.08 -5.21 5.92
N ILE A 70 -21.82 -4.78 5.78
CA ILE A 70 -21.02 -5.05 4.59
C ILE A 70 -20.06 -6.17 4.95
N TYR A 71 -20.25 -7.33 4.31
CA TYR A 71 -19.33 -8.45 4.48
C TYR A 71 -18.12 -8.26 3.57
N THR A 72 -16.92 -8.43 4.11
CA THR A 72 -15.66 -8.38 3.38
C THR A 72 -14.69 -9.41 3.94
N ASP A 73 -13.92 -10.03 3.06
CA ASP A 73 -12.74 -10.87 3.35
C ASP A 73 -11.44 -10.06 3.24
N GLY A 74 -11.55 -8.74 3.01
CA GLY A 74 -10.42 -7.86 2.76
C GLY A 74 -9.61 -8.22 1.52
N TYR A 75 -10.17 -9.00 0.58
CA TYR A 75 -9.42 -9.66 -0.50
C TYR A 75 -8.25 -10.53 -0.01
N ASN A 76 -8.41 -11.18 1.14
CA ASN A 76 -7.49 -12.21 1.62
C ASN A 76 -8.22 -13.56 1.63
N GLN A 77 -8.45 -14.11 0.44
CA GLN A 77 -9.30 -15.27 0.21
C GLN A 77 -8.60 -16.55 0.69
N ALA A 78 -9.41 -17.47 1.24
CA ALA A 78 -9.02 -18.85 1.44
C ALA A 78 -8.88 -19.54 0.07
N GLY A 79 -7.84 -20.37 -0.10
CA GLY A 79 -7.59 -21.11 -1.35
C GLY A 79 -8.45 -22.37 -1.46
N ALA A 80 -8.42 -22.99 -2.65
CA ALA A 80 -9.04 -24.30 -2.87
C ALA A 80 -8.46 -25.39 -1.93
N PRO A 81 -9.22 -26.45 -1.60
CA PRO A 81 -10.54 -26.82 -2.13
C PRO A 81 -11.73 -26.21 -1.36
N ASP A 82 -11.50 -25.65 -0.18
CA ASP A 82 -12.56 -25.05 0.65
C ASP A 82 -12.35 -23.55 0.85
N TYR A 83 -13.15 -22.79 0.11
CA TYR A 83 -13.22 -21.34 0.19
C TYR A 83 -14.05 -20.90 1.41
N PHE A 84 -13.70 -21.34 2.61
CA PHE A 84 -14.34 -20.88 3.85
C PHE A 84 -13.38 -19.97 4.65
N PRO A 85 -13.79 -18.74 5.01
CA PRO A 85 -15.08 -18.12 4.73
C PRO A 85 -15.27 -17.80 3.23
N LYS A 86 -16.53 -17.76 2.75
CA LYS A 86 -16.83 -17.55 1.32
C LYS A 86 -16.27 -16.21 0.83
N PRO A 87 -15.60 -16.16 -0.35
CA PRO A 87 -15.07 -14.93 -0.91
C PRO A 87 -16.16 -13.89 -1.08
N SER A 88 -15.93 -12.69 -0.58
CA SER A 88 -16.92 -11.60 -0.63
C SER A 88 -17.01 -11.02 -2.05
N GLY A 89 -15.86 -10.66 -2.63
CA GLY A 89 -15.78 -9.96 -3.91
C GLY A 89 -16.53 -8.61 -3.91
N VAL A 90 -16.61 -7.96 -2.74
CA VAL A 90 -17.18 -6.61 -2.57
C VAL A 90 -16.05 -5.60 -2.64
N ASN A 91 -16.17 -4.61 -3.52
CA ASN A 91 -15.21 -3.51 -3.67
C ASN A 91 -15.37 -2.46 -2.55
N PHE A 92 -15.23 -2.88 -1.29
CA PHE A 92 -15.62 -2.09 -0.10
C PHE A 92 -14.74 -0.86 0.16
N LEU A 93 -13.53 -0.79 -0.39
CA LEU A 93 -12.62 0.35 -0.31
C LEU A 93 -12.46 1.09 -1.65
N GLY A 94 -13.26 0.76 -2.66
CA GLY A 94 -13.10 1.33 -4.00
C GLY A 94 -12.16 0.53 -4.92
N GLN A 95 -11.92 -0.76 -4.61
CA GLN A 95 -11.17 -1.66 -5.46
C GLN A 95 -11.72 -1.70 -6.90
N PHE A 96 -10.84 -1.90 -7.88
CA PHE A 96 -11.16 -1.99 -9.30
C PHE A 96 -11.93 -0.77 -9.83
N ASN A 97 -11.65 0.40 -9.25
CA ASN A 97 -12.29 1.68 -9.57
C ASN A 97 -13.83 1.66 -9.35
N ASP A 98 -14.32 0.82 -8.43
CA ASP A 98 -15.74 0.75 -8.09
C ASP A 98 -16.04 1.41 -6.74
N ASN A 99 -16.49 2.66 -6.81
CA ASN A 99 -16.75 3.48 -5.63
C ASN A 99 -18.20 3.37 -5.11
N SER A 100 -18.96 2.36 -5.52
CA SER A 100 -20.39 2.23 -5.19
C SER A 100 -20.64 2.12 -3.67
N VAL A 101 -19.87 1.29 -2.96
CA VAL A 101 -20.00 1.10 -1.51
C VAL A 101 -19.53 2.34 -0.76
N ILE A 102 -18.36 2.90 -1.10
CA ILE A 102 -17.81 4.06 -0.38
C ILE A 102 -18.69 5.30 -0.54
N SER A 103 -19.30 5.49 -1.72
CA SER A 103 -20.20 6.61 -2.00
C SER A 103 -21.53 6.47 -1.25
N ALA A 104 -22.08 5.24 -1.19
CA ALA A 104 -23.27 4.96 -0.39
C ALA A 104 -22.99 5.08 1.12
N LEU A 105 -21.79 4.70 1.59
CA LEU A 105 -21.37 4.84 2.98
C LEU A 105 -21.25 6.31 3.40
N ALA A 106 -20.76 7.18 2.52
CA ALA A 106 -20.72 8.62 2.76
C ALA A 106 -22.14 9.19 2.97
N VAL A 107 -23.10 8.79 2.13
CA VAL A 107 -24.52 9.16 2.29
C VAL A 107 -25.13 8.55 3.55
N HIS A 108 -24.81 7.29 3.86
CA HIS A 108 -25.28 6.62 5.07
C HIS A 108 -24.91 7.42 6.33
N ARG A 109 -23.61 7.71 6.45
CA ARG A 109 -23.01 8.42 7.59
C ARG A 109 -23.61 9.80 7.81
N ASP A 110 -23.85 10.54 6.74
CA ASP A 110 -24.21 11.97 6.84
C ASP A 110 -25.74 12.20 6.79
N PHE A 111 -26.54 11.27 6.26
CA PHE A 111 -27.98 11.51 6.00
C PHE A 111 -28.93 10.36 6.34
N ALA A 112 -28.51 9.09 6.28
CA ALA A 112 -29.42 7.94 6.32
C ALA A 112 -29.81 7.51 7.75
N ARG A 113 -30.45 8.42 8.49
CA ARG A 113 -30.89 8.22 9.88
C ARG A 113 -32.39 8.43 10.05
N GLY A 114 -32.91 7.99 11.21
CA GLY A 114 -34.33 8.04 11.52
C GLY A 114 -35.16 7.03 10.70
N TYR A 115 -36.47 7.21 10.66
CA TYR A 115 -37.41 6.28 10.03
C TYR A 115 -37.56 6.53 8.53
N GLN A 116 -38.09 5.56 7.80
CA GLN A 116 -38.30 5.64 6.35
C GLN A 116 -39.75 5.94 5.97
N ILE A 117 -39.94 6.81 4.96
CA ILE A 117 -41.24 7.05 4.30
C ILE A 117 -41.16 6.65 2.83
N ALA A 118 -42.05 5.74 2.42
CA ALA A 118 -42.27 5.37 1.04
C ALA A 118 -42.73 6.56 0.19
N ARG A 119 -42.11 6.78 -0.98
CA ARG A 119 -42.51 7.85 -1.91
C ARG A 119 -42.99 7.30 -3.24
N TRP A 120 -42.32 6.28 -3.78
CA TRP A 120 -42.71 5.65 -5.02
C TRP A 120 -42.04 4.28 -5.15
N SER A 121 -42.76 3.28 -5.63
CA SER A 121 -42.13 2.10 -6.23
C SER A 121 -42.96 1.55 -7.40
N ASP A 122 -42.25 1.09 -8.42
CA ASP A 122 -42.79 0.29 -9.52
C ASP A 122 -41.72 -0.71 -9.99
N GLN A 123 -41.95 -1.36 -11.13
CA GLN A 123 -41.02 -2.36 -11.66
C GLN A 123 -39.60 -1.83 -11.83
N ASN A 124 -39.42 -0.56 -12.20
CA ASN A 124 -38.14 -0.01 -12.67
C ASN A 124 -37.60 1.14 -11.81
N PHE A 125 -38.39 1.64 -10.86
CA PHE A 125 -38.03 2.82 -10.08
C PHE A 125 -38.44 2.65 -8.61
N CYS A 126 -37.61 3.15 -7.71
CA CYS A 126 -37.92 3.22 -6.28
C CYS A 126 -37.43 4.55 -5.71
N ALA A 127 -38.26 5.18 -4.87
CA ALA A 127 -37.91 6.37 -4.12
C ALA A 127 -38.51 6.35 -2.72
N TYR A 128 -37.74 6.81 -1.74
CA TYR A 128 -38.15 6.92 -0.35
C TYR A 128 -37.38 8.03 0.36
N GLU A 129 -37.89 8.48 1.50
CA GLU A 129 -37.23 9.48 2.35
C GLU A 129 -36.78 8.90 3.68
N ARG A 130 -35.77 9.53 4.26
CA ARG A 130 -35.37 9.33 5.65
C ARG A 130 -35.71 10.57 6.46
N ILE A 131 -36.32 10.35 7.63
CA ILE A 131 -36.82 11.41 8.51
C ILE A 131 -36.34 11.15 9.93
N ASP A 132 -35.71 12.17 10.52
CA ASP A 132 -35.24 12.13 11.90
C ASP A 132 -35.96 13.14 12.79
N ASP A 133 -37.01 12.67 13.45
CA ASP A 133 -37.79 13.50 14.38
C ASP A 133 -37.19 13.56 15.79
N ARG A 134 -36.08 12.86 16.08
CA ARG A 134 -35.49 12.81 17.44
C ARG A 134 -34.93 14.16 17.89
N GLU A 135 -34.48 14.97 16.94
CA GLU A 135 -33.86 16.29 17.18
C GLU A 135 -34.87 17.45 17.07
N LYS A 136 -36.09 17.14 16.63
CA LYS A 136 -37.12 18.13 16.29
C LYS A 136 -37.92 18.57 17.52
N LYS A 137 -38.22 19.86 17.64
CA LYS A 137 -38.85 20.49 18.82
C LYS A 137 -40.38 20.33 18.90
N SER A 138 -41.13 20.69 17.84
CA SER A 138 -42.61 20.61 17.77
C SER A 138 -43.18 20.94 16.37
N GLY A 139 -44.39 20.45 16.06
CA GLY A 139 -45.15 20.74 14.82
C GLY A 139 -44.80 19.82 13.64
N SER A 140 -45.72 19.58 12.69
CA SER A 140 -45.34 19.10 11.35
C SER A 140 -44.47 20.18 10.72
N TRP A 141 -43.19 19.94 10.45
CA TRP A 141 -42.51 20.13 9.16
C TRP A 141 -40.98 20.17 9.44
N ASN A 142 -40.17 19.64 8.51
CA ASN A 142 -38.69 19.74 8.45
C ASN A 142 -37.81 18.68 9.16
N GLY A 143 -38.28 17.43 9.26
CA GLY A 143 -37.50 16.28 9.75
C GLY A 143 -36.71 15.53 8.67
N GLN A 144 -36.93 15.85 7.39
CA GLN A 144 -36.32 15.17 6.24
C GLN A 144 -34.80 15.36 6.23
N THR A 145 -34.06 14.26 6.19
CA THR A 145 -32.60 14.24 6.12
C THR A 145 -32.08 13.85 4.73
N MET A 146 -32.82 13.01 3.99
CA MET A 146 -32.55 12.69 2.59
C MET A 146 -33.80 12.18 1.85
N LEU A 147 -33.81 12.39 0.54
CA LEU A 147 -34.67 11.75 -0.45
C LEU A 147 -33.80 10.88 -1.35
N PHE A 148 -34.04 9.57 -1.35
CA PHE A 148 -33.35 8.60 -2.19
C PHE A 148 -34.19 8.23 -3.40
N MET A 149 -33.55 8.07 -4.55
CA MET A 149 -34.17 7.58 -5.78
C MET A 149 -33.23 6.59 -6.46
N MET A 150 -33.72 5.45 -6.94
CA MET A 150 -32.92 4.50 -7.71
C MET A 150 -33.70 3.97 -8.90
N ALA A 151 -32.97 3.67 -9.97
CA ALA A 151 -33.49 3.00 -11.16
C ALA A 151 -32.91 1.60 -11.27
N ARG A 152 -33.77 0.65 -11.65
CA ARG A 152 -33.40 -0.75 -11.83
C ARG A 152 -32.28 -0.91 -12.84
N ASN A 153 -31.45 -1.93 -12.64
CA ASN A 153 -30.49 -2.38 -13.64
C ASN A 153 -31.23 -2.91 -14.91
N TYR A 154 -30.53 -3.00 -16.04
CA TYR A 154 -31.03 -3.57 -17.31
C TYR A 154 -32.22 -2.83 -17.95
N GLN A 155 -32.32 -1.51 -17.74
CA GLN A 155 -33.24 -0.66 -18.48
C GLN A 155 -32.52 -0.03 -19.68
N PRO A 156 -33.18 0.11 -20.84
CA PRO A 156 -32.56 0.75 -22.01
C PRO A 156 -32.29 2.23 -21.80
N ASN A 157 -33.05 2.89 -20.92
CA ASN A 157 -32.97 4.32 -20.62
C ASN A 157 -33.08 4.57 -19.11
N GLY A 158 -32.61 5.75 -18.67
CA GLY A 158 -32.86 6.26 -17.33
C GLY A 158 -34.35 6.40 -17.01
N GLN A 159 -34.66 6.44 -15.72
CA GLN A 159 -36.03 6.43 -15.20
C GLN A 159 -36.31 7.71 -14.41
N ALA A 160 -37.53 8.25 -14.55
CA ALA A 160 -37.96 9.46 -13.84
C ALA A 160 -39.43 9.34 -13.44
N ARG A 161 -39.79 9.88 -12.27
CA ARG A 161 -41.17 9.91 -11.74
C ARG A 161 -41.42 11.25 -11.02
N PRO A 162 -42.66 11.77 -11.00
CA PRO A 162 -43.00 12.95 -10.21
C PRO A 162 -43.04 12.61 -8.71
N VAL A 163 -41.85 12.50 -8.10
CA VAL A 163 -41.70 12.09 -6.70
C VAL A 163 -42.06 13.24 -5.77
N GLN A 164 -43.08 13.03 -4.94
CA GLN A 164 -43.43 13.95 -3.85
C GLN A 164 -42.39 13.89 -2.72
N THR A 165 -42.11 15.03 -2.11
CA THR A 165 -41.15 15.13 -1.02
C THR A 165 -41.71 15.87 0.20
N GLY A 166 -41.16 15.59 1.37
CA GLY A 166 -41.40 16.37 2.58
C GLY A 166 -40.48 17.59 2.75
N PHE A 167 -39.47 17.76 1.88
CA PHE A 167 -38.73 19.02 1.80
C PHE A 167 -39.67 20.17 1.38
N PRO A 168 -39.48 21.40 1.91
CA PRO A 168 -40.43 22.48 1.68
C PRO A 168 -40.38 22.99 0.24
N VAL A 169 -41.53 23.48 -0.25
CA VAL A 169 -41.65 24.17 -1.54
C VAL A 169 -40.63 25.31 -1.65
N GLY A 170 -39.96 25.41 -2.80
CA GLY A 170 -38.90 26.38 -3.06
C GLY A 170 -37.52 25.95 -2.57
N ALA A 171 -37.39 24.81 -1.89
CA ALA A 171 -36.08 24.29 -1.49
C ALA A 171 -35.22 23.92 -2.72
N THR A 172 -33.95 24.32 -2.66
CA THR A 172 -32.90 23.82 -3.53
C THR A 172 -32.18 22.66 -2.82
N LEU A 173 -32.28 21.47 -3.42
CA LEU A 173 -31.63 20.25 -2.94
C LEU A 173 -30.41 19.93 -3.79
N VAL A 174 -29.39 19.36 -3.18
CA VAL A 174 -28.12 18.97 -3.81
C VAL A 174 -28.09 17.46 -3.97
N ASN A 175 -27.70 16.98 -5.16
CA ASN A 175 -27.38 15.58 -5.36
C ASN A 175 -26.08 15.19 -4.62
N GLN A 176 -26.16 14.20 -3.76
CA GLN A 176 -25.06 13.64 -2.96
C GLN A 176 -24.55 12.29 -3.48
N SER A 177 -25.13 11.80 -4.58
CA SER A 177 -24.69 10.55 -5.23
C SER A 177 -23.52 10.81 -6.19
N PRO A 178 -22.78 9.76 -6.60
CA PRO A 178 -21.73 9.90 -7.61
C PRO A 178 -22.29 10.04 -9.05
N HIS A 179 -23.60 9.87 -9.24
CA HIS A 179 -24.22 9.83 -10.56
C HIS A 179 -24.61 11.24 -11.03
N GLY A 180 -24.20 11.61 -12.25
CA GLY A 180 -24.47 12.94 -12.82
C GLY A 180 -23.65 14.08 -12.20
N GLY A 181 -22.73 13.75 -11.28
CA GLY A 181 -21.96 14.74 -10.52
C GLY A 181 -22.84 15.58 -9.57
N ARG A 182 -22.28 16.70 -9.12
CA ARG A 182 -23.01 17.66 -8.28
C ARG A 182 -23.95 18.49 -9.16
N PHE A 183 -25.25 18.39 -8.90
CA PHE A 183 -26.28 19.24 -9.51
C PHE A 183 -27.40 19.52 -8.52
N PHE A 184 -28.26 20.47 -8.88
CA PHE A 184 -29.38 20.90 -8.04
C PHE A 184 -30.71 20.35 -8.55
N ALA A 185 -31.58 19.99 -7.60
CA ALA A 185 -32.99 19.74 -7.82
C ALA A 185 -33.81 20.72 -6.97
N TYR A 186 -35.06 20.95 -7.35
CA TYR A 186 -35.93 21.97 -6.78
C TYR A 186 -37.24 21.35 -6.34
N VAL A 187 -37.81 21.83 -5.25
CA VAL A 187 -39.16 21.45 -4.84
C VAL A 187 -40.15 22.45 -5.44
N ASN A 188 -40.92 22.02 -6.42
CA ASN A 188 -41.88 22.88 -7.12
C ASN A 188 -43.11 23.21 -6.24
N PRO A 189 -44.02 24.11 -6.67
CA PRO A 189 -45.22 24.48 -5.92
C PRO A 189 -46.16 23.32 -5.56
N SER A 190 -46.08 22.18 -6.25
CA SER A 190 -46.86 20.96 -5.99
C SER A 190 -46.16 19.99 -5.02
N GLY A 191 -45.01 20.37 -4.43
CA GLY A 191 -44.24 19.51 -3.53
C GLY A 191 -43.51 18.37 -4.24
N VAL A 192 -43.29 18.49 -5.56
CA VAL A 192 -42.60 17.48 -6.39
C VAL A 192 -41.17 17.94 -6.67
N VAL A 193 -40.23 17.00 -6.62
CA VAL A 193 -38.83 17.25 -6.97
C VAL A 193 -38.67 17.31 -8.48
N VAL A 194 -38.06 18.39 -8.97
CA VAL A 194 -37.81 18.68 -10.38
C VAL A 194 -36.38 19.15 -10.61
N ASP A 195 -35.88 19.02 -11.84
CA ASP A 195 -34.63 19.63 -12.31
C ASP A 195 -34.80 21.13 -12.61
N GLY A 196 -33.74 21.78 -13.08
CA GLY A 196 -33.75 23.20 -13.43
C GLY A 196 -34.65 23.57 -14.62
N SER A 197 -35.12 22.59 -15.38
CA SER A 197 -36.11 22.75 -16.45
C SER A 197 -37.54 22.46 -16.00
N GLY A 198 -37.75 22.12 -14.73
CA GLY A 198 -39.06 21.78 -14.17
C GLY A 198 -39.51 20.34 -14.44
N ASN A 199 -38.65 19.47 -14.98
CA ASN A 199 -38.96 18.07 -15.24
C ASN A 199 -38.51 17.17 -14.06
N PRO A 200 -39.13 16.00 -13.84
CA PRO A 200 -38.61 15.05 -12.86
C PRO A 200 -37.17 14.62 -13.15
N PRO A 201 -36.27 14.53 -12.14
CA PRO A 201 -34.90 14.09 -12.36
C PRO A 201 -34.81 12.69 -12.97
N VAL A 202 -33.96 12.54 -13.98
CA VAL A 202 -33.75 11.26 -14.68
C VAL A 202 -32.64 10.47 -13.99
N VAL A 203 -33.01 9.45 -13.22
CA VAL A 203 -32.05 8.54 -12.57
C VAL A 203 -31.49 7.58 -13.62
N PRO A 204 -30.16 7.49 -13.81
CA PRO A 204 -29.57 6.59 -14.81
C PRO A 204 -29.87 5.12 -14.47
N ALA A 205 -30.00 4.28 -15.51
CA ALA A 205 -30.14 2.84 -15.32
C ALA A 205 -28.97 2.28 -14.49
N ASN A 206 -29.26 1.38 -13.55
CA ASN A 206 -28.29 0.90 -12.56
C ASN A 206 -27.67 1.99 -11.68
N GLY A 207 -28.36 3.12 -11.50
CA GLY A 207 -27.88 4.25 -10.71
C GLY A 207 -28.91 4.77 -9.72
N TRP A 208 -28.49 5.75 -8.93
CA TRP A 208 -29.29 6.34 -7.87
C TRP A 208 -28.93 7.80 -7.65
N PHE A 209 -29.88 8.56 -7.10
CA PHE A 209 -29.68 9.91 -6.61
C PHE A 209 -30.03 9.98 -5.12
N CYS A 210 -29.37 10.89 -4.41
CA CYS A 210 -29.73 11.24 -3.04
C CYS A 210 -29.78 12.76 -2.95
N PHE A 211 -30.97 13.31 -2.73
CA PHE A 211 -31.20 14.73 -2.61
C PHE A 211 -31.39 15.13 -1.15
N THR A 212 -30.72 16.21 -0.74
CA THR A 212 -30.87 16.84 0.58
C THR A 212 -30.43 18.30 0.51
N TRP A 213 -30.53 19.04 1.60
CA TRP A 213 -29.96 20.38 1.69
C TRP A 213 -28.45 20.38 1.40
N HIS A 214 -27.91 21.50 0.93
CA HIS A 214 -26.46 21.69 0.94
C HIS A 214 -25.94 21.50 2.37
N ASN A 215 -24.94 20.65 2.53
CA ASN A 215 -24.23 20.47 3.78
C ASN A 215 -22.86 21.17 3.69
N PRO A 216 -22.29 21.63 4.81
CA PRO A 216 -21.10 22.47 4.77
C PRO A 216 -19.90 21.71 4.20
N GLN A 217 -19.17 22.34 3.28
CA GLN A 217 -17.95 21.79 2.67
C GLN A 217 -16.76 22.71 2.89
N LEU A 218 -15.60 22.42 2.29
CA LEU A 218 -14.50 23.39 2.29
C LEU A 218 -14.89 24.63 1.46
N PRO A 219 -14.45 25.83 1.85
CA PRO A 219 -14.60 27.03 1.02
C PRO A 219 -14.05 26.79 -0.38
N THR A 220 -14.68 27.32 -1.43
CA THR A 220 -14.33 27.10 -2.84
C THR A 220 -12.84 27.30 -3.13
N VAL A 221 -12.24 28.32 -2.50
CA VAL A 221 -10.81 28.60 -2.66
C VAL A 221 -9.91 27.45 -2.19
N TRP A 222 -10.32 26.68 -1.18
CA TRP A 222 -9.57 25.58 -0.60
C TRP A 222 -9.95 24.20 -1.16
N GLN A 223 -10.97 24.12 -2.02
CA GLN A 223 -11.40 22.86 -2.63
C GLN A 223 -10.34 22.31 -3.61
N GLY A 224 -10.29 20.99 -3.70
CA GLY A 224 -9.39 20.20 -4.54
C GLY A 224 -9.59 18.71 -4.27
N ALA A 225 -8.84 17.86 -4.99
CA ALA A 225 -8.77 16.44 -4.64
C ALA A 225 -8.17 16.27 -3.23
N GLU A 226 -8.64 15.28 -2.47
CA GLU A 226 -8.27 15.10 -1.05
C GLU A 226 -6.75 15.08 -0.83
N HIS A 227 -6.01 14.40 -1.71
CA HIS A 227 -4.55 14.29 -1.67
C HIS A 227 -3.80 15.56 -2.12
N GLN A 228 -4.51 16.59 -2.59
CA GLN A 228 -3.97 17.87 -3.08
C GLN A 228 -4.42 19.06 -2.22
N LEU A 229 -5.17 18.82 -1.14
CA LEU A 229 -5.68 19.89 -0.29
C LEU A 229 -4.54 20.61 0.43
N GLU A 230 -4.36 21.89 0.11
CA GLU A 230 -3.43 22.75 0.84
C GLU A 230 -3.93 23.03 2.26
N LYS A 231 -5.25 23.27 2.39
CA LYS A 231 -5.97 23.48 3.64
C LYS A 231 -7.04 22.40 3.80
N PRO A 232 -6.77 21.32 4.57
CA PRO A 232 -7.76 20.27 4.81
C PRO A 232 -8.87 20.76 5.76
N PRO A 233 -10.01 20.04 5.86
CA PRO A 233 -11.10 20.40 6.78
C PRO A 233 -10.70 20.33 8.26
N ILE A 234 -9.65 19.57 8.58
CA ILE A 234 -9.12 19.38 9.95
C ILE A 234 -7.60 19.52 9.89
N GLU A 235 -7.03 20.45 10.66
CA GLU A 235 -5.59 20.63 10.82
C GLU A 235 -5.20 20.42 12.29
N ILE A 236 -4.07 19.74 12.52
CA ILE A 236 -3.51 19.50 13.86
C ILE A 236 -2.23 20.31 14.00
N TYR A 237 -2.11 20.99 15.13
CA TYR A 237 -0.92 21.73 15.54
C TYR A 237 -0.42 21.18 16.87
N GLN A 238 0.90 21.11 17.02
CA GLN A 238 1.59 20.80 18.27
C GLN A 238 2.50 21.98 18.62
N ASP A 239 2.41 22.48 19.85
CA ASP A 239 3.17 23.66 20.33
C ASP A 239 3.07 24.89 19.40
N GLY A 240 1.89 25.12 18.83
CA GLY A 240 1.62 26.23 17.92
C GLY A 240 2.10 26.03 16.47
N SER A 241 2.88 24.99 16.18
CA SER A 241 3.33 24.64 14.82
C SER A 241 2.45 23.54 14.22
N LYS A 242 2.24 23.57 12.89
CA LYS A 242 1.48 22.50 12.20
C LYS A 242 2.21 21.17 12.41
N ALA A 243 1.47 20.13 12.81
CA ALA A 243 2.05 18.80 12.99
C ALA A 243 2.71 18.35 11.68
N PRO A 244 3.94 17.81 11.73
CA PRO A 244 4.61 17.29 10.53
C PRO A 244 3.77 16.17 9.90
N MET A 245 3.95 15.95 8.60
CA MET A 245 3.28 14.86 7.89
C MET A 245 4.21 13.66 7.78
N MET A 246 3.66 12.46 7.88
CA MET A 246 4.33 11.21 7.54
C MET A 246 3.65 10.53 6.35
N ASP A 247 4.45 9.79 5.58
CA ASP A 247 3.95 8.93 4.52
C ASP A 247 3.36 7.64 5.12
N HIS A 248 2.23 7.19 4.60
CA HIS A 248 1.59 5.94 5.01
C HIS A 248 1.05 5.19 3.79
N TRP A 249 1.44 3.93 3.64
CA TRP A 249 0.93 3.05 2.60
C TRP A 249 -0.40 2.42 3.05
N ARG A 250 -1.43 2.61 2.23
CA ARG A 250 -2.69 1.88 2.34
C ARG A 250 -2.69 0.76 1.33
N THR A 251 -2.86 -0.46 1.82
CA THR A 251 -2.65 -1.69 1.06
C THR A 251 -3.95 -2.49 1.00
N ASP A 252 -4.23 -3.07 -0.16
CA ASP A 252 -5.32 -4.02 -0.38
C ASP A 252 -4.90 -5.45 -0.02
N GLY A 253 -5.85 -6.39 0.00
CA GLY A 253 -5.56 -7.79 0.28
C GLY A 253 -4.67 -8.46 -0.78
N LYS A 254 -4.11 -9.63 -0.42
CA LYS A 254 -3.22 -10.40 -1.31
C LYS A 254 -3.87 -10.75 -2.67
N ASP A 255 -5.19 -10.94 -2.69
CA ASP A 255 -6.03 -11.26 -3.86
C ASP A 255 -6.79 -10.03 -4.39
N GLY A 256 -6.37 -8.83 -3.96
CA GLY A 256 -7.03 -7.56 -4.23
C GLY A 256 -6.67 -6.95 -5.58
N ASP A 257 -7.02 -5.67 -5.75
CA ASP A 257 -6.79 -4.89 -6.95
C ASP A 257 -5.29 -4.57 -7.14
N PRO A 258 -4.62 -5.10 -8.17
CA PRO A 258 -3.21 -4.79 -8.44
C PRO A 258 -2.93 -3.30 -8.62
N SER A 259 -3.93 -2.52 -9.03
CA SER A 259 -3.86 -1.08 -9.26
C SER A 259 -4.62 -0.27 -8.20
N PHE A 260 -4.74 -0.79 -6.97
CA PHE A 260 -5.52 -0.17 -5.90
C PHE A 260 -5.17 1.30 -5.64
N ASN A 261 -6.02 2.20 -6.14
CA ASN A 261 -5.87 3.65 -6.02
C ASN A 261 -7.24 4.36 -6.10
N PRO A 262 -8.12 4.17 -5.10
CA PRO A 262 -9.50 4.70 -5.15
C PRO A 262 -9.57 6.24 -5.11
N PHE A 263 -8.47 6.91 -4.73
CA PHE A 263 -8.38 8.38 -4.62
C PHE A 263 -7.59 9.04 -5.74
N GLY A 264 -7.14 8.27 -6.74
CA GLY A 264 -6.42 8.79 -7.91
C GLY A 264 -5.15 9.54 -7.57
N VAL A 265 -4.36 9.07 -6.59
CA VAL A 265 -3.06 9.68 -6.27
C VAL A 265 -2.09 9.48 -7.45
N PRO A 266 -1.05 10.34 -7.62
CA PRO A 266 -0.10 10.23 -8.72
C PRO A 266 0.65 8.89 -8.74
N ALA A 267 1.11 8.44 -9.92
CA ALA A 267 1.82 7.17 -10.08
C ALA A 267 3.09 7.03 -9.21
N THR A 268 3.73 8.13 -8.84
CA THR A 268 4.88 8.17 -7.91
C THR A 268 4.49 7.89 -6.45
N ALA A 269 3.20 7.79 -6.16
CA ALA A 269 2.62 7.46 -4.87
C ALA A 269 1.76 6.18 -4.93
N THR A 270 1.96 5.34 -5.94
CA THR A 270 1.30 4.04 -6.06
C THR A 270 2.35 2.93 -6.14
N ALA A 271 1.99 1.75 -5.66
CA ALA A 271 2.70 0.50 -5.86
C ALA A 271 1.68 -0.62 -6.08
N GLU A 272 2.12 -1.85 -6.33
CA GLU A 272 1.19 -2.96 -6.49
C GLU A 272 0.28 -3.08 -5.26
N LYS A 273 -1.04 -3.14 -5.49
CA LYS A 273 -2.08 -3.25 -4.44
C LYS A 273 -2.04 -2.15 -3.38
N SER A 274 -1.40 -1.02 -3.65
CA SER A 274 -1.22 0.00 -2.61
C SER A 274 -1.05 1.40 -3.15
N TYR A 275 -1.43 2.35 -2.30
CA TYR A 275 -1.20 3.77 -2.56
C TYR A 275 -0.77 4.48 -1.28
N ARG A 276 0.05 5.52 -1.45
CA ARG A 276 0.64 6.28 -0.36
C ARG A 276 -0.16 7.55 -0.10
N VAL A 277 -0.51 7.77 1.16
CA VAL A 277 -1.13 9.01 1.65
C VAL A 277 -0.22 9.70 2.66
N LYS A 278 -0.42 11.00 2.83
CA LYS A 278 0.23 11.76 3.91
C LYS A 278 -0.74 11.95 5.06
N ILE A 279 -0.32 11.61 6.27
CA ILE A 279 -1.11 11.82 7.50
C ILE A 279 -0.32 12.66 8.49
N PRO A 280 -0.97 13.48 9.33
CA PRO A 280 -0.29 14.18 10.41
C PRO A 280 0.35 13.19 11.38
N ARG A 281 1.54 13.54 11.85
CA ARG A 281 2.30 12.84 12.86
C ARG A 281 2.48 13.76 14.06
N VAL A 282 1.93 13.37 15.20
CA VAL A 282 2.01 14.13 16.45
C VAL A 282 3.14 13.55 17.30
N THR A 283 4.19 14.34 17.49
CA THR A 283 5.36 13.95 18.31
C THR A 283 5.40 14.57 19.68
N ASN A 284 4.58 15.58 19.92
CA ASN A 284 4.37 16.13 21.25
C ASN A 284 2.87 16.29 21.52
N GLY A 285 2.35 15.50 22.46
CA GLY A 285 0.95 15.53 22.87
C GLY A 285 0.61 16.53 23.97
N SER A 286 1.57 17.29 24.50
CA SER A 286 1.33 18.12 25.69
C SER A 286 0.45 19.33 25.44
N ASN A 287 0.49 19.87 24.22
CA ASN A 287 -0.25 21.06 23.82
C ASN A 287 -0.67 20.99 22.34
N LEU A 288 -1.84 20.39 22.12
CA LEU A 288 -2.44 20.28 20.80
C LEU A 288 -3.48 21.37 20.56
N ARG A 289 -3.49 21.88 19.33
CA ARG A 289 -4.57 22.67 18.77
C ARG A 289 -5.12 21.96 17.54
N ILE A 290 -6.44 21.79 17.51
CA ILE A 290 -7.15 21.16 16.39
C ILE A 290 -8.04 22.22 15.77
N LEU A 291 -7.81 22.53 14.50
CA LEU A 291 -8.54 23.55 13.76
C LEU A 291 -9.47 22.86 12.75
N ALA A 292 -10.75 23.18 12.78
CA ALA A 292 -11.74 22.73 11.81
C ALA A 292 -12.19 23.88 10.92
N ARG A 293 -12.38 23.60 9.63
CA ARG A 293 -12.80 24.57 8.61
C ARG A 293 -14.00 24.06 7.83
N ALA A 294 -14.88 24.99 7.48
CA ALA A 294 -16.04 24.76 6.64
C ALA A 294 -16.40 26.04 5.88
N ASP A 295 -17.34 25.96 4.96
CA ASP A 295 -17.90 27.09 4.26
C ASP A 295 -18.85 27.92 5.16
N GLY A 296 -19.44 28.97 4.61
CA GLY A 296 -20.36 29.87 5.32
C GLY A 296 -21.70 29.25 5.73
N SER A 297 -22.04 28.05 5.26
CA SER A 297 -23.28 27.37 5.66
C SER A 297 -23.16 26.66 7.01
N ALA A 298 -21.92 26.40 7.47
CA ALA A 298 -21.69 25.84 8.79
C ALA A 298 -22.03 26.88 9.87
N GLU A 299 -23.05 26.59 10.66
CA GLU A 299 -23.40 27.31 11.88
C GLU A 299 -22.53 26.88 13.05
N ASN A 300 -22.34 25.57 13.20
CA ASN A 300 -21.59 24.98 14.30
C ASN A 300 -20.68 23.85 13.80
N ILE A 301 -19.56 23.62 14.50
CA ILE A 301 -18.70 22.45 14.29
C ILE A 301 -18.44 21.76 15.62
N ARG A 302 -18.64 20.44 15.63
CA ARG A 302 -18.30 19.57 16.77
C ARG A 302 -17.24 18.57 16.37
N ILE A 303 -16.46 18.10 17.34
CA ILE A 303 -15.32 17.21 17.13
C ILE A 303 -15.47 15.93 17.93
N LYS A 304 -15.04 14.81 17.37
CA LYS A 304 -14.93 13.53 18.05
C LYS A 304 -13.55 12.99 17.82
N LEU A 305 -12.81 12.76 18.91
CA LEU A 305 -11.54 12.05 18.88
C LEU A 305 -11.79 10.60 19.33
N ASN A 306 -11.41 9.64 18.48
CA ASN A 306 -11.66 8.21 18.66
C ASN A 306 -13.12 7.88 18.99
N GLY A 307 -13.35 7.12 20.06
CA GLY A 307 -14.65 6.75 20.59
C GLY A 307 -15.39 7.90 21.27
N GLY A 308 -14.72 9.01 21.60
CA GLY A 308 -15.30 10.15 22.31
C GLY A 308 -14.41 10.62 23.46
N VAL A 309 -13.14 10.90 23.17
CA VAL A 309 -12.20 11.50 24.13
C VAL A 309 -12.70 12.90 24.50
N ASN A 310 -12.64 13.25 25.79
CA ASN A 310 -12.85 14.63 26.21
C ASN A 310 -11.76 15.52 25.62
N VAL A 311 -12.14 16.50 24.79
CA VAL A 311 -11.18 17.40 24.15
C VAL A 311 -11.43 18.88 24.43
N ASN A 312 -12.42 19.24 25.25
CA ASN A 312 -12.78 20.65 25.47
C ASN A 312 -12.91 21.08 26.93
N SER A 313 -12.88 20.17 27.93
CA SER A 313 -13.03 20.59 29.34
C SER A 313 -11.89 21.49 29.81
N GLN A 314 -10.71 21.40 29.22
CA GLN A 314 -9.60 22.31 29.50
C GLN A 314 -9.84 23.76 29.03
N MET A 315 -10.87 23.99 28.22
CA MET A 315 -11.28 25.31 27.73
C MET A 315 -12.39 25.95 28.60
N THR A 316 -12.57 25.42 29.82
CA THR A 316 -13.46 25.94 30.87
C THR A 316 -13.07 27.38 31.29
N PRO A 317 -14.04 28.25 31.67
CA PRO A 317 -15.49 28.02 31.74
C PRO A 317 -16.22 28.20 30.40
N ALA A 318 -15.49 28.52 29.33
CA ALA A 318 -16.10 28.87 28.06
C ALA A 318 -16.71 27.66 27.32
N LEU A 319 -16.16 26.46 27.51
CA LEU A 319 -16.61 25.20 26.90
C LEU A 319 -16.45 24.03 27.87
N GLY A 320 -17.29 23.00 27.70
CA GLY A 320 -17.24 21.72 28.42
C GLY A 320 -17.88 21.72 29.83
N PRO A 321 -18.31 20.56 30.33
CA PRO A 321 -18.80 20.37 31.70
C PRO A 321 -17.70 20.54 32.75
N GLN A 322 -18.07 21.14 33.89
CA GLN A 322 -17.18 21.32 35.04
C GLN A 322 -17.34 20.22 36.12
N THR A 323 -18.41 19.43 36.06
CA THR A 323 -18.77 18.44 37.08
C THR A 323 -19.49 17.25 36.46
N GLY A 324 -19.23 16.02 36.93
CA GLY A 324 -19.89 14.82 36.42
C GLY A 324 -19.16 14.22 35.22
N ASP A 325 -19.90 13.73 34.22
CA ASP A 325 -19.29 13.24 32.97
C ASP A 325 -18.75 14.43 32.17
N LEU A 326 -17.43 14.43 31.97
CA LEU A 326 -16.70 15.50 31.31
C LEU A 326 -17.04 15.60 29.81
N ARG A 327 -17.60 14.57 29.17
CA ARG A 327 -17.96 14.63 27.74
C ARG A 327 -19.18 15.50 27.49
N ASP A 328 -19.33 16.09 26.31
CA ASP A 328 -20.53 16.85 25.92
C ASP A 328 -21.76 15.97 25.69
N PHE A 329 -21.56 14.79 25.10
CA PHE A 329 -22.64 13.85 24.80
C PHE A 329 -22.23 12.43 25.21
N PRO A 330 -22.27 12.13 26.53
CA PRO A 330 -21.88 10.83 27.03
C PRO A 330 -22.93 9.76 26.71
N PRO A 331 -22.54 8.48 26.53
CA PRO A 331 -23.43 7.41 26.14
C PRO A 331 -24.54 7.19 27.17
N GLY A 332 -25.72 6.77 26.71
CA GLY A 332 -26.86 6.45 27.58
C GLY A 332 -27.52 7.64 28.28
N MET A 333 -27.05 8.86 28.06
CA MET A 333 -27.71 10.07 28.56
C MET A 333 -28.81 10.50 27.57
N ASN A 334 -30.05 10.29 28.01
CA ASN A 334 -31.26 10.57 27.22
C ASN A 334 -31.81 11.97 27.49
N ASP A 335 -31.35 12.59 28.58
CA ASP A 335 -31.74 13.93 28.99
C ASP A 335 -30.95 14.98 28.19
N ASP A 336 -31.66 15.99 27.72
CA ASP A 336 -31.13 17.09 26.92
C ASP A 336 -30.04 17.85 27.70
N ARG A 337 -28.90 18.11 27.06
CA ARG A 337 -28.02 19.18 27.54
C ARG A 337 -28.61 20.51 27.12
N PHE A 338 -29.69 20.87 27.83
CA PHE A 338 -30.41 22.10 27.61
C PHE A 338 -29.48 23.29 27.87
N VAL A 339 -28.90 23.83 26.80
CA VAL A 339 -28.38 25.19 26.81
C VAL A 339 -29.59 26.10 26.60
N PRO A 340 -29.91 27.04 27.50
CA PRO A 340 -31.11 27.89 27.37
C PRO A 340 -31.17 28.70 26.06
N ALA A 341 -30.03 28.88 25.38
CA ALA A 341 -29.92 29.54 24.08
C ALA A 341 -30.10 28.58 22.88
N ASP A 342 -30.03 27.26 23.09
CA ASP A 342 -30.26 26.24 22.06
C ASP A 342 -31.69 25.72 22.16
N SER A 343 -32.34 25.59 21.02
CA SER A 343 -33.75 25.17 20.91
C SER A 343 -33.90 23.75 20.35
N VAL A 344 -32.80 23.10 19.97
CA VAL A 344 -32.76 21.73 19.42
C VAL A 344 -32.49 20.73 20.54
N ARG A 345 -33.25 19.63 20.60
CA ARG A 345 -33.01 18.55 21.58
C ARG A 345 -31.75 17.79 21.18
N GLN A 346 -30.69 17.91 21.97
CA GLN A 346 -29.42 17.25 21.71
C GLN A 346 -29.18 16.19 22.78
N SER A 347 -29.62 14.98 22.48
CA SER A 347 -29.38 13.79 23.30
C SER A 347 -28.19 13.01 22.78
N SER A 348 -27.70 12.05 23.55
CA SER A 348 -26.63 11.13 23.14
C SER A 348 -27.11 10.07 22.13
N ILE A 349 -27.66 10.55 21.02
CA ILE A 349 -27.99 9.76 19.84
C ILE A 349 -26.78 9.72 18.90
N ASP A 350 -26.85 8.86 17.88
CA ASP A 350 -25.77 8.69 16.89
C ASP A 350 -25.27 10.02 16.26
N SER A 351 -26.12 11.06 16.17
CA SER A 351 -25.75 12.40 15.69
C SER A 351 -24.79 13.18 16.60
N TYR A 352 -24.73 12.87 17.90
CA TYR A 352 -23.94 13.64 18.87
C TYR A 352 -23.08 12.78 19.80
N ALA A 353 -23.34 11.49 19.94
CA ALA A 353 -22.64 10.61 20.89
C ALA A 353 -21.10 10.65 20.73
N GLY A 354 -20.42 11.08 21.79
CA GLY A 354 -18.97 11.23 21.85
C GLY A 354 -18.39 12.40 21.04
N TYR A 355 -19.22 13.32 20.55
CA TYR A 355 -18.76 14.60 20.00
C TYR A 355 -18.65 15.63 21.13
N GLU A 356 -17.72 16.57 20.98
CA GLU A 356 -17.43 17.68 21.87
C GLU A 356 -17.59 19.00 21.11
N GLN A 357 -18.07 20.02 21.79
CA GLN A 357 -18.26 21.36 21.25
C GLN A 357 -16.90 22.04 21.04
N MET A 358 -16.67 22.53 19.82
CA MET A 358 -15.49 23.33 19.50
C MET A 358 -15.75 24.81 19.75
N LYS A 359 -14.68 25.60 19.96
CA LYS A 359 -14.75 27.05 20.07
C LYS A 359 -14.94 27.67 18.69
N PHE A 360 -15.94 28.53 18.53
CA PHE A 360 -16.06 29.36 17.33
C PHE A 360 -14.92 30.37 17.29
N LEU A 361 -14.13 30.35 16.21
CA LEU A 361 -13.04 31.30 16.00
C LEU A 361 -13.50 32.51 15.17
N GLY A 362 -14.29 32.26 14.14
CA GLY A 362 -14.84 33.30 13.29
C GLY A 362 -15.40 32.77 11.98
N ARG A 363 -16.13 33.64 11.29
CA ARG A 363 -16.64 33.42 9.94
C ARG A 363 -16.27 34.62 9.08
N THR A 364 -15.49 34.37 8.03
CA THR A 364 -15.02 35.40 7.11
C THR A 364 -15.85 35.39 5.84
N SER A 365 -16.34 36.58 5.47
CA SER A 365 -16.85 36.89 4.14
C SER A 365 -16.02 38.06 3.60
N GLU A 366 -15.31 37.84 2.51
CA GLU A 366 -14.45 38.86 1.89
C GLU A 366 -15.07 39.30 0.57
N LYS A 367 -15.27 40.62 0.39
CA LYS A 367 -15.74 41.20 -0.88
C LYS A 367 -14.54 41.72 -1.66
N PHE A 368 -14.45 41.33 -2.92
CA PHE A 368 -13.34 41.68 -3.79
C PHE A 368 -13.64 42.92 -4.63
N ALA A 369 -12.62 43.78 -4.72
CA ALA A 369 -12.65 45.01 -5.49
C ALA A 369 -12.86 44.74 -6.98
N ALA A 370 -13.56 45.65 -7.64
CA ALA A 370 -13.69 45.69 -9.09
C ALA A 370 -13.74 47.15 -9.57
N ARG A 371 -13.41 47.40 -10.84
CA ARG A 371 -13.57 48.71 -11.49
C ARG A 371 -15.04 49.10 -11.66
N ASP A 372 -15.94 48.14 -11.62
CA ASP A 372 -17.38 48.40 -11.55
C ASP A 372 -17.92 47.58 -10.37
N ILE A 373 -18.51 48.27 -9.40
CA ILE A 373 -18.97 47.67 -8.15
C ILE A 373 -20.06 46.60 -8.37
N ALA A 374 -20.77 46.64 -9.50
CA ALA A 374 -21.71 45.58 -9.87
C ALA A 374 -21.01 44.22 -10.07
N ARG A 375 -19.71 44.23 -10.40
CA ARG A 375 -18.85 43.06 -10.60
C ARG A 375 -18.02 42.69 -9.36
N ASN A 376 -18.31 43.28 -8.20
CA ASN A 376 -17.75 42.77 -6.95
C ASN A 376 -18.13 41.29 -6.76
N VAL A 377 -17.24 40.52 -6.16
CA VAL A 377 -17.44 39.09 -5.94
C VAL A 377 -17.09 38.76 -4.50
N ILE A 378 -17.88 37.88 -3.87
CA ILE A 378 -17.54 37.30 -2.58
C ILE A 378 -16.55 36.15 -2.77
N GLY A 379 -15.44 36.18 -2.03
CA GLY A 379 -14.33 35.24 -2.16
C GLY A 379 -13.48 35.44 -3.42
N THR A 380 -12.21 35.02 -3.39
CA THR A 380 -11.29 35.22 -4.53
C THR A 380 -11.66 34.51 -5.84
N PRO A 381 -12.29 33.32 -5.86
CA PRO A 381 -12.52 32.60 -7.12
C PRO A 381 -13.50 33.34 -8.04
N GLY A 382 -13.05 33.72 -9.24
CA GLY A 382 -13.87 34.50 -10.18
C GLY A 382 -13.99 35.99 -9.85
N ALA A 383 -13.28 36.48 -8.84
CA ALA A 383 -13.14 37.92 -8.58
C ALA A 383 -12.29 38.62 -9.66
N GLU A 384 -12.55 39.92 -9.83
CA GLU A 384 -11.82 40.74 -10.80
C GLU A 384 -10.32 40.71 -10.54
N THR A 385 -9.54 40.46 -11.59
CA THR A 385 -8.08 40.35 -11.50
C THR A 385 -7.41 41.38 -12.38
N TYR A 386 -6.37 42.01 -11.84
CA TYR A 386 -5.58 43.02 -12.51
C TYR A 386 -4.19 42.45 -12.82
N GLN A 387 -3.70 42.67 -14.03
CA GLN A 387 -2.38 42.24 -14.46
C GLN A 387 -1.64 43.40 -15.13
N THR A 388 -0.36 43.57 -14.81
CA THR A 388 0.55 44.49 -15.48
C THR A 388 1.97 43.92 -15.53
N THR A 389 2.80 44.45 -16.42
CA THR A 389 4.25 44.21 -16.42
C THR A 389 4.95 45.44 -15.86
N ILE A 390 5.68 45.28 -14.76
CA ILE A 390 6.42 46.38 -14.12
C ILE A 390 7.46 46.94 -15.10
N GLY A 391 7.50 48.26 -15.25
CA GLY A 391 8.34 48.96 -16.24
C GLY A 391 7.68 49.12 -17.62
N SER A 392 6.43 48.69 -17.82
CA SER A 392 5.67 48.89 -19.05
C SER A 392 4.30 49.51 -18.76
N ALA A 393 3.76 50.32 -19.67
CA ALA A 393 2.45 50.96 -19.48
C ALA A 393 1.29 49.99 -19.76
N GLY A 394 0.19 50.15 -19.01
CA GLY A 394 -1.08 49.47 -19.26
C GLY A 394 -1.43 48.36 -18.26
N PHE A 395 -2.69 47.92 -18.32
CA PHE A 395 -3.23 46.82 -17.52
C PHE A 395 -4.09 45.91 -18.39
N VAL A 396 -4.07 44.62 -18.06
CA VAL A 396 -5.08 43.66 -18.46
C VAL A 396 -6.00 43.45 -17.26
N ILE A 397 -7.30 43.66 -17.45
CA ILE A 397 -8.32 43.47 -16.41
C ILE A 397 -9.21 42.30 -16.83
N ASN A 398 -9.22 41.25 -16.02
CA ASN A 398 -10.15 40.14 -16.16
C ASN A 398 -11.37 40.44 -15.30
N ASN A 399 -12.48 40.75 -15.96
CA ASN A 399 -13.72 41.18 -15.31
C ASN A 399 -14.24 40.12 -14.33
N GLY A 400 -14.63 40.56 -13.13
CA GLY A 400 -15.26 39.68 -12.13
C GLY A 400 -16.60 39.10 -12.62
N GLY A 401 -16.88 37.85 -12.25
CA GLY A 401 -18.09 37.12 -12.65
C GLY A 401 -18.48 36.07 -11.60
N GLY A 402 -19.14 36.50 -10.53
CA GLY A 402 -19.54 35.65 -9.41
C GLY A 402 -20.64 36.27 -8.56
N ILE A 403 -20.87 35.71 -7.38
CA ILE A 403 -21.91 36.22 -6.46
C ILE A 403 -21.46 37.56 -5.87
N ASN A 404 -22.27 38.58 -6.13
CA ASN A 404 -22.23 39.87 -5.44
C ASN A 404 -23.40 39.91 -4.47
N ASP A 405 -23.13 40.03 -3.18
CA ASP A 405 -24.14 40.07 -2.13
C ASP A 405 -24.17 41.47 -1.50
N GLY A 406 -25.36 41.94 -1.12
CA GLY A 406 -25.57 43.25 -0.49
C GLY A 406 -25.83 43.15 1.01
N SER A 407 -25.56 42.01 1.63
CA SER A 407 -25.77 41.83 3.07
C SER A 407 -24.66 42.49 3.89
N ASN A 408 -24.95 42.74 5.16
CA ASN A 408 -24.01 43.40 6.08
C ASN A 408 -22.84 42.51 6.56
N ARG A 409 -22.66 41.31 5.96
CA ARG A 409 -21.60 40.34 6.27
C ARG A 409 -20.21 40.78 5.81
N HIS A 410 -20.15 41.72 4.88
CA HIS A 410 -18.95 42.27 4.27
C HIS A 410 -19.15 43.77 4.01
N SER A 411 -18.18 44.42 3.38
CA SER A 411 -18.33 45.81 2.92
C SER A 411 -19.42 45.92 1.86
N GLU A 412 -20.11 47.06 1.83
CA GLU A 412 -21.22 47.33 0.90
C GLU A 412 -20.74 47.18 -0.56
N TRP A 413 -19.61 47.83 -0.87
CA TRP A 413 -18.93 47.71 -2.15
C TRP A 413 -17.45 48.00 -1.99
N VAL A 414 -16.66 47.54 -2.95
CA VAL A 414 -15.21 47.75 -3.00
C VAL A 414 -14.83 48.14 -4.42
N TYR A 415 -14.24 49.31 -4.58
CA TYR A 415 -13.88 49.87 -5.88
C TYR A 415 -12.36 50.00 -6.01
N HIS A 416 -11.86 49.50 -7.13
CA HIS A 416 -10.48 49.71 -7.54
C HIS A 416 -10.39 49.84 -9.06
N ASP A 417 -9.78 50.93 -9.53
CA ASP A 417 -9.35 51.12 -10.91
C ASP A 417 -7.92 51.64 -10.88
N PRO A 418 -6.91 50.83 -11.23
CA PRO A 418 -5.52 51.25 -11.13
C PRO A 418 -5.18 52.47 -12.00
N SER A 419 -5.99 52.74 -13.03
CA SER A 419 -5.87 53.93 -13.90
C SER A 419 -6.71 55.13 -13.44
N GLY A 420 -7.62 54.93 -12.49
CA GLY A 420 -8.41 55.99 -11.87
C GLY A 420 -7.59 56.77 -10.84
N ASN A 421 -8.06 57.97 -10.46
CA ASN A 421 -7.46 58.71 -9.34
C ASN A 421 -8.02 58.24 -7.99
N ASN A 422 -7.26 58.47 -6.92
CA ASN A 422 -7.63 58.10 -5.54
C ASN A 422 -8.49 59.15 -4.83
N GLN A 423 -8.94 60.21 -5.52
CA GLN A 423 -9.82 61.25 -4.99
C GLN A 423 -9.34 61.93 -3.69
N ALA A 424 -8.04 61.89 -3.39
CA ALA A 424 -7.43 62.63 -2.29
C ALA A 424 -7.39 64.14 -2.59
N ALA A 425 -7.01 64.95 -1.60
CA ALA A 425 -6.79 66.39 -1.79
C ALA A 425 -5.73 66.68 -2.88
N ASP A 426 -4.66 65.87 -2.89
CA ASP A 426 -3.65 65.81 -3.95
C ASP A 426 -3.78 64.47 -4.69
N PRO A 427 -4.59 64.39 -5.77
CA PRO A 427 -4.94 63.11 -6.38
C PRO A 427 -3.73 62.42 -7.04
N VAL A 428 -3.57 61.14 -6.77
CA VAL A 428 -2.66 60.23 -7.49
C VAL A 428 -3.44 59.09 -8.12
N LEU A 429 -2.80 58.34 -9.02
CA LEU A 429 -3.40 57.11 -9.56
C LEU A 429 -3.59 56.07 -8.46
N GLN A 430 -4.60 55.21 -8.61
CA GLN A 430 -4.83 54.16 -7.62
C GLN A 430 -3.77 53.05 -7.67
N MET A 431 -2.97 52.94 -8.73
CA MET A 431 -1.62 52.38 -8.65
C MET A 431 -0.61 53.52 -8.85
N ASN A 432 0.13 53.86 -7.80
CA ASN A 432 1.08 54.98 -7.83
C ASN A 432 2.47 54.61 -7.29
N PRO A 433 3.56 54.81 -8.05
CA PRO A 433 3.57 55.27 -9.44
C PRO A 433 2.93 54.28 -10.42
N ALA A 434 2.53 54.77 -11.60
CA ALA A 434 2.00 53.93 -12.67
C ALA A 434 3.01 52.83 -13.08
N PRO A 435 2.57 51.70 -13.66
CA PRO A 435 3.43 50.56 -13.94
C PRO A 435 4.73 50.86 -14.69
N GLN A 436 4.70 51.75 -15.70
CA GLN A 436 5.88 52.17 -16.47
C GLN A 436 6.94 52.89 -15.63
N ASN A 437 6.54 53.45 -14.49
CA ASN A 437 7.39 54.19 -13.58
C ASN A 437 7.67 53.41 -12.28
N ALA A 438 7.09 52.22 -12.08
CA ALA A 438 7.20 51.48 -10.81
C ALA A 438 8.46 50.60 -10.69
N ALA A 439 9.27 50.48 -11.74
CA ALA A 439 10.43 49.60 -11.75
C ALA A 439 11.46 50.00 -10.68
N GLY A 440 11.85 49.04 -9.82
CA GLY A 440 12.90 49.23 -8.82
C GLY A 440 12.51 50.11 -7.62
N GLN A 441 11.25 50.50 -7.47
CA GLN A 441 10.76 51.27 -6.33
C GLN A 441 9.44 50.74 -5.79
N SER A 442 9.15 51.02 -4.52
CA SER A 442 7.85 50.69 -3.92
C SER A 442 6.73 51.47 -4.57
N PHE A 443 5.53 50.89 -4.61
CA PHE A 443 4.34 51.53 -5.13
C PHE A 443 3.12 51.21 -4.26
N ASP A 444 2.16 52.13 -4.27
CA ASP A 444 0.94 52.05 -3.49
C ASP A 444 -0.24 51.64 -4.37
N LEU A 445 -1.09 50.75 -3.85
CA LEU A 445 -2.42 50.46 -4.35
C LEU A 445 -3.47 51.09 -3.44
N TRP A 446 -4.38 51.85 -4.04
CA TRP A 446 -5.47 52.54 -3.35
C TRP A 446 -6.80 51.88 -3.67
N VAL A 447 -7.60 51.63 -2.64
CA VAL A 447 -8.91 50.99 -2.76
C VAL A 447 -9.96 51.85 -2.08
N LYS A 448 -11.09 52.08 -2.75
CA LYS A 448 -12.22 52.82 -2.18
C LYS A 448 -13.25 51.83 -1.66
N ILE A 449 -13.74 52.03 -0.44
CA ILE A 449 -14.58 51.07 0.29
C ILE A 449 -15.84 51.79 0.78
N GLY A 450 -17.01 51.24 0.45
CA GLY A 450 -18.29 51.66 1.01
C GLY A 450 -18.62 50.83 2.25
N TYR A 451 -18.86 51.39 3.43
CA TYR A 451 -18.63 52.76 3.91
C TYR A 451 -17.86 52.72 5.25
N GLN A 452 -17.63 53.88 5.87
CA GLN A 452 -17.07 54.00 7.22
C GLN A 452 -17.67 52.99 8.21
N PHE A 453 -16.79 52.32 8.97
CA PHE A 453 -17.13 51.30 9.97
C PHE A 453 -17.82 50.02 9.43
N GLN A 454 -17.79 49.80 8.11
CA GLN A 454 -18.34 48.60 7.46
C GLN A 454 -17.26 47.62 6.97
N TRP A 455 -16.01 47.80 7.40
CA TRP A 455 -14.88 46.93 7.09
C TRP A 455 -13.82 47.04 8.20
N ASP A 456 -12.90 46.07 8.25
CA ASP A 456 -11.86 46.01 9.29
C ASP A 456 -10.49 45.59 8.77
N LYS A 457 -10.42 44.84 7.65
CA LYS A 457 -9.16 44.40 7.04
C LYS A 457 -9.22 44.50 5.52
N ILE A 458 -8.07 44.81 4.91
CA ILE A 458 -7.83 44.80 3.47
C ILE A 458 -6.66 43.87 3.20
N TYR A 459 -6.82 42.95 2.25
CA TYR A 459 -5.75 42.06 1.81
C TYR A 459 -5.52 42.21 0.30
N LEU A 460 -4.26 42.33 -0.07
CA LEU A 460 -3.80 42.15 -1.44
C LEU A 460 -3.32 40.73 -1.60
N TYR A 461 -3.91 40.00 -2.54
CA TYR A 461 -3.43 38.69 -2.98
C TYR A 461 -2.75 38.88 -4.32
N TYR A 462 -1.48 38.49 -4.45
CA TYR A 462 -0.73 38.72 -5.67
C TYR A 462 0.28 37.62 -6.00
N THR A 463 0.66 37.54 -7.27
CA THR A 463 1.70 36.64 -7.77
C THR A 463 2.66 37.41 -8.68
N THR A 464 3.92 36.96 -8.68
CA THR A 464 5.01 37.52 -9.47
C THR A 464 5.73 36.46 -10.31
N ASP A 465 5.22 35.22 -10.29
CA ASP A 465 5.79 34.07 -11.01
C ASP A 465 5.52 34.10 -12.53
N GLY A 466 4.71 35.05 -13.01
CA GLY A 466 4.33 35.17 -14.42
C GLY A 466 3.38 34.09 -14.94
N LEU A 467 2.96 33.14 -14.10
CA LEU A 467 2.17 31.97 -14.52
C LEU A 467 0.82 31.89 -13.83
N THR A 468 0.77 32.06 -12.52
CA THR A 468 -0.44 31.77 -11.73
C THR A 468 -1.26 33.03 -11.48
N TYR A 469 -2.56 32.84 -11.25
CA TYR A 469 -3.47 33.89 -10.78
C TYR A 469 -3.64 33.79 -9.26
N PRO A 470 -3.65 34.92 -8.53
CA PRO A 470 -3.70 34.91 -7.08
C PRO A 470 -5.08 34.46 -6.57
N GLU A 471 -5.05 33.59 -5.57
CA GLU A 471 -6.21 33.05 -4.85
C GLU A 471 -5.89 32.98 -3.36
N GLY A 472 -6.89 33.12 -2.50
CA GLY A 472 -6.68 33.12 -1.05
C GLY A 472 -7.93 33.49 -0.27
N ASN A 473 -7.82 33.51 1.04
CA ASN A 473 -8.90 33.99 1.91
C ASN A 473 -8.35 34.45 3.25
N ALA A 474 -8.98 35.48 3.81
CA ALA A 474 -8.69 35.99 5.16
C ALA A 474 -7.20 36.28 5.42
N GLY A 475 -6.47 36.75 4.41
CA GLY A 475 -5.05 37.06 4.51
C GLY A 475 -4.12 35.84 4.33
N VAL A 476 -4.65 34.70 3.91
CA VAL A 476 -3.88 33.48 3.61
C VAL A 476 -3.93 33.22 2.10
N GLY A 477 -2.76 33.21 1.44
CA GLY A 477 -2.64 32.90 0.02
C GLY A 477 -2.71 31.40 -0.26
N LYS A 478 -3.19 31.02 -1.46
CA LYS A 478 -3.18 29.67 -2.01
C LYS A 478 -2.00 29.51 -2.97
N GLY A 479 -1.30 28.37 -2.89
CA GLY A 479 -0.18 28.05 -3.78
C GLY A 479 0.95 29.07 -3.67
N SER A 480 1.35 29.66 -4.80
CA SER A 480 2.39 30.71 -4.86
C SER A 480 1.88 32.12 -4.52
N THR A 481 0.60 32.27 -4.16
CA THR A 481 0.00 33.57 -3.85
C THR A 481 0.65 34.19 -2.60
N GLN A 482 1.19 35.39 -2.78
CA GLN A 482 1.70 36.23 -1.70
C GLN A 482 0.59 37.16 -1.20
N VAL A 483 0.69 37.58 0.06
CA VAL A 483 -0.30 38.43 0.71
C VAL A 483 0.34 39.62 1.39
N ILE A 484 -0.24 40.81 1.20
CA ILE A 484 0.08 42.02 1.96
C ILE A 484 -1.21 42.55 2.59
N GLU A 485 -1.16 42.88 3.88
CA GLU A 485 -2.27 43.57 4.57
C GLU A 485 -2.18 45.08 4.33
N GLY A 486 -3.30 45.69 3.95
CA GLY A 486 -3.44 47.13 3.79
C GLY A 486 -3.94 47.81 5.07
N ALA A 487 -3.96 49.14 5.04
CA ALA A 487 -4.45 49.96 6.15
C ALA A 487 -5.44 51.04 5.66
N TRP A 488 -6.25 51.55 6.58
CA TRP A 488 -7.02 52.77 6.36
C TRP A 488 -6.07 53.94 6.08
N ALA A 489 -6.45 54.82 5.15
CA ALA A 489 -5.64 55.98 4.78
C ALA A 489 -6.37 57.31 5.01
N PHE A 490 -7.57 57.50 4.45
CA PHE A 490 -8.36 58.71 4.65
C PHE A 490 -9.84 58.50 4.29
N ASN A 491 -10.67 59.46 4.69
CA ASN A 491 -12.10 59.47 4.38
C ASN A 491 -12.35 60.12 3.02
N GLY A 492 -13.14 59.46 2.17
CA GLY A 492 -13.63 60.04 0.91
C GLY A 492 -14.73 61.08 1.15
N ALA A 493 -15.02 61.88 0.12
CA ALA A 493 -16.18 62.76 0.12
C ALA A 493 -17.48 61.94 0.14
N THR A 494 -18.51 62.47 0.82
CA THR A 494 -19.84 61.84 0.86
C THR A 494 -20.39 61.66 -0.55
N ASP A 495 -20.96 60.50 -0.84
CA ASP A 495 -21.56 60.17 -2.13
C ASP A 495 -23.10 60.25 -2.13
N GLY A 496 -23.68 60.80 -1.06
CA GLY A 496 -25.12 60.91 -0.87
C GLY A 496 -25.77 59.73 -0.14
N VAL A 497 -25.04 58.62 0.07
CA VAL A 497 -25.49 57.48 0.89
C VAL A 497 -24.68 57.41 2.19
N GLY A 498 -23.36 57.57 2.10
CA GLY A 498 -22.48 57.54 3.25
C GLY A 498 -21.14 58.21 2.97
N ASN A 499 -20.19 58.03 3.89
CA ASN A 499 -18.79 58.45 3.70
C ASN A 499 -17.95 57.22 3.35
N PRO A 500 -17.43 57.11 2.13
CA PRO A 500 -16.50 56.04 1.77
C PRO A 500 -15.19 56.16 2.53
N ASP A 501 -14.51 55.04 2.76
CA ASP A 501 -13.12 55.02 3.20
C ASP A 501 -12.19 54.74 2.02
N TRP A 502 -10.97 55.28 2.10
CA TRP A 502 -9.86 54.88 1.24
C TRP A 502 -8.85 54.07 2.04
N GLY A 503 -8.56 52.88 1.53
CA GLY A 503 -7.49 52.02 2.00
C GLY A 503 -6.25 52.13 1.12
N LYS A 504 -5.09 51.83 1.70
CA LYS A 504 -3.80 51.83 1.02
C LYS A 504 -3.02 50.54 1.32
N ILE A 505 -2.41 49.97 0.28
CA ILE A 505 -1.52 48.83 0.37
C ILE A 505 -0.20 49.21 -0.28
N THR A 506 0.92 49.11 0.44
CA THR A 506 2.25 49.42 -0.11
C THR A 506 2.97 48.13 -0.48
N LEU A 507 3.37 48.00 -1.75
CA LEU A 507 4.19 46.89 -2.22
C LEU A 507 5.69 47.24 -2.19
N PRO A 508 6.57 46.26 -1.90
CA PRO A 508 8.00 46.45 -2.06
C PRO A 508 8.38 46.63 -3.54
N ALA A 509 9.62 47.10 -3.77
CA ALA A 509 10.15 47.28 -5.11
C ALA A 509 10.15 45.98 -5.92
N LEU A 510 9.59 46.03 -7.14
CA LEU A 510 9.62 44.92 -8.09
C LEU A 510 10.56 45.23 -9.27
N PRO A 511 11.34 44.25 -9.76
CA PRO A 511 12.19 44.44 -10.94
C PRO A 511 11.38 44.77 -12.21
N SER A 512 12.00 45.50 -13.13
CA SER A 512 11.47 45.70 -14.49
C SER A 512 11.26 44.34 -15.18
N GLY A 513 10.15 44.19 -15.89
CA GLY A 513 9.74 42.95 -16.55
C GLY A 513 8.92 41.99 -15.68
N THR A 514 8.75 42.26 -14.38
CA THR A 514 7.93 41.41 -13.50
C THR A 514 6.46 41.44 -13.94
N VAL A 515 5.88 40.29 -14.24
CA VAL A 515 4.44 40.15 -14.49
C VAL A 515 3.75 40.10 -13.13
N PHE A 516 3.10 41.20 -12.76
CA PHE A 516 2.41 41.38 -11.49
C PHE A 516 0.91 41.16 -11.69
N ARG A 517 0.36 40.14 -11.03
CA ARG A 517 -1.09 39.87 -11.00
C ARG A 517 -1.62 40.01 -9.59
N TYR A 518 -2.76 40.67 -9.41
CA TYR A 518 -3.32 40.89 -8.08
C TYR A 518 -4.84 40.99 -8.03
N LYS A 519 -5.37 40.74 -6.82
CA LYS A 519 -6.75 40.95 -6.40
C LYS A 519 -6.75 41.63 -5.04
N ILE A 520 -7.72 42.51 -4.79
CA ILE A 520 -7.87 43.21 -3.50
C ILE A 520 -9.16 42.75 -2.84
N GLY A 521 -9.04 42.13 -1.67
CA GLY A 521 -10.16 41.69 -0.84
C GLY A 521 -10.33 42.59 0.37
N VAL A 522 -11.58 42.84 0.76
CA VAL A 522 -11.94 43.60 1.95
C VAL A 522 -12.91 42.78 2.77
N ARG A 523 -12.65 42.67 4.08
CA ARG A 523 -13.53 41.96 5.01
C ARG A 523 -13.91 42.81 6.20
N ARG A 524 -15.00 42.40 6.84
CA ARG A 524 -15.48 42.90 8.13
C ARG A 524 -15.24 41.82 9.20
N THR A 525 -14.73 42.22 10.35
CA THR A 525 -14.37 41.38 11.51
C THR A 525 -15.58 41.08 12.41
N HIS A 526 -16.72 41.77 12.23
CA HIS A 526 -17.98 41.28 12.77
C HIS A 526 -18.28 39.92 12.14
N THR A 527 -18.21 38.86 12.94
CA THR A 527 -18.31 37.47 12.48
C THR A 527 -19.56 37.32 11.62
N ALA A 528 -19.36 37.13 10.31
CA ALA A 528 -20.46 37.02 9.37
C ALA A 528 -21.44 35.95 9.87
N THR A 529 -22.74 36.20 9.77
CA THR A 529 -23.75 35.18 10.10
C THR A 529 -23.69 34.04 9.10
N SER A 530 -24.06 32.83 9.51
CA SER A 530 -24.15 31.70 8.57
C SER A 530 -25.20 31.98 7.48
N VAL A 531 -25.09 31.24 6.38
CA VAL A 531 -26.01 31.33 5.25
C VAL A 531 -26.79 30.02 5.17
N TYR A 532 -28.10 30.09 5.39
CA TYR A 532 -28.96 28.93 5.22
C TYR A 532 -29.16 28.64 3.72
N PRO A 533 -28.86 27.42 3.24
CA PRO A 533 -28.86 27.12 1.82
C PRO A 533 -30.26 26.83 1.28
N LEU A 534 -31.11 27.85 1.22
CA LEU A 534 -32.47 27.71 0.67
C LEU A 534 -32.46 27.71 -0.87
N GLY A 535 -31.75 28.68 -1.46
CA GLY A 535 -31.61 28.87 -2.91
C GLY A 535 -30.20 28.64 -3.43
N VAL A 536 -30.07 28.56 -4.76
CA VAL A 536 -28.76 28.41 -5.44
C VAL A 536 -27.81 29.56 -5.10
N ASN A 537 -28.31 30.80 -5.00
CA ASN A 537 -27.49 31.96 -4.64
C ASN A 537 -27.00 31.89 -3.19
N ASP A 538 -27.82 31.37 -2.27
CA ASP A 538 -27.42 31.16 -0.87
C ASP A 538 -26.29 30.13 -0.77
N ILE A 539 -26.41 29.02 -1.52
CA ILE A 539 -25.38 27.99 -1.60
C ILE A 539 -24.10 28.60 -2.18
N ALA A 540 -24.19 29.31 -3.31
CA ALA A 540 -23.03 29.90 -3.96
C ALA A 540 -22.34 30.95 -3.07
N LEU A 541 -23.09 31.76 -2.32
CA LEU A 541 -22.54 32.68 -1.31
C LEU A 541 -21.84 31.92 -0.18
N ALA A 542 -22.51 30.93 0.40
CA ALA A 542 -21.99 30.15 1.51
C ALA A 542 -20.65 29.49 1.16
N GLU A 543 -20.55 28.84 0.01
CA GLU A 543 -19.33 28.15 -0.46
C GLU A 543 -18.11 29.07 -0.57
N ARG A 544 -18.32 30.38 -0.72
CA ARG A 544 -17.26 31.39 -0.88
C ARG A 544 -16.79 32.02 0.43
N MET A 545 -17.49 31.71 1.53
CA MET A 545 -17.15 32.15 2.89
C MET A 545 -16.37 31.05 3.61
N GLU A 546 -15.68 31.42 4.69
CA GLU A 546 -14.97 30.46 5.54
C GLU A 546 -15.39 30.58 7.00
N THR A 547 -15.81 29.46 7.58
CA THR A 547 -16.14 29.27 9.00
C THR A 547 -15.04 28.44 9.67
N GLN A 548 -14.54 28.91 10.81
CA GLN A 548 -13.49 28.20 11.57
C GLN A 548 -13.89 27.96 13.02
N PHE A 549 -13.55 26.77 13.51
CA PHE A 549 -13.69 26.36 14.89
C PHE A 549 -12.39 25.72 15.39
N GLU A 550 -12.09 25.82 16.68
CA GLU A 550 -10.88 25.20 17.24
C GLU A 550 -11.11 24.52 18.60
N ILE A 551 -10.26 23.52 18.85
CA ILE A 551 -9.85 23.09 20.18
C ILE A 551 -8.43 23.60 20.38
N ASN A 552 -8.11 24.18 21.54
CA ASN A 552 -6.76 24.58 21.89
C ASN A 552 -6.36 24.07 23.28
N ASN A 553 -5.06 24.09 23.56
CA ASN A 553 -4.46 23.67 24.82
C ASN A 553 -4.81 22.22 25.24
N PHE A 554 -5.12 21.34 24.29
CA PHE A 554 -5.48 19.96 24.59
C PHE A 554 -4.22 19.14 24.91
N ASN A 555 -4.17 18.56 26.11
CA ASN A 555 -3.08 17.69 26.53
C ASN A 555 -3.45 16.22 26.32
N ALA A 556 -3.01 15.65 25.21
CA ALA A 556 -3.23 14.26 24.85
C ALA A 556 -2.50 13.26 25.77
N MET A 557 -1.49 13.68 26.52
CA MET A 557 -0.74 12.78 27.43
C MET A 557 -1.50 12.52 28.74
N THR A 558 -2.38 13.44 29.13
CA THR A 558 -3.11 13.38 30.41
C THR A 558 -4.63 13.32 30.24
N ALA A 559 -5.13 13.35 29.00
CA ALA A 559 -6.55 13.22 28.71
C ALA A 559 -7.11 11.92 29.27
N GLN A 560 -8.20 12.01 30.03
CA GLN A 560 -8.92 10.85 30.56
C GLN A 560 -10.17 10.57 29.73
N PHE A 561 -10.36 9.34 29.30
CA PHE A 561 -11.48 8.97 28.44
C PHE A 561 -11.85 7.50 28.53
N PHE A 562 -13.07 7.19 28.09
CA PHE A 562 -13.51 5.82 27.85
C PHE A 562 -13.04 5.36 26.46
N VAL A 563 -12.39 4.20 26.39
CA VAL A 563 -11.83 3.67 25.13
C VAL A 563 -12.94 3.44 24.09
N HIS A 564 -14.13 3.08 24.55
CA HIS A 564 -15.32 2.88 23.74
C HIS A 564 -16.42 3.89 24.07
N ASN A 565 -17.45 3.89 23.23
CA ASN A 565 -18.64 4.75 23.33
C ASN A 565 -19.60 4.24 24.43
N ASP A 566 -19.04 3.83 25.57
CA ASP A 566 -19.73 3.24 26.72
C ASP A 566 -19.11 3.77 28.03
N TYR A 567 -19.49 3.17 29.16
CA TYR A 567 -18.91 3.43 30.49
C TYR A 567 -17.97 2.29 30.93
N GLY A 568 -17.30 1.65 29.96
CA GLY A 568 -16.37 0.55 30.19
C GLY A 568 -15.00 1.01 30.69
N ALA A 569 -13.94 0.46 30.10
CA ALA A 569 -12.58 0.77 30.51
C ALA A 569 -12.22 2.25 30.23
N GLN A 570 -11.66 2.90 31.25
CA GLN A 570 -11.07 4.22 31.12
C GLN A 570 -9.56 4.11 30.92
N GLN A 571 -9.02 5.08 30.19
CA GLN A 571 -7.60 5.24 29.93
C GLN A 571 -7.19 6.69 30.21
N THR A 572 -5.93 6.87 30.61
CA THR A 572 -5.28 8.18 30.71
C THR A 572 -4.18 8.26 29.66
N GLY A 573 -4.18 9.35 28.89
CA GLY A 573 -3.25 9.54 27.79
C GLY A 573 -3.63 8.75 26.54
N LEU A 574 -3.37 9.31 25.36
CA LEU A 574 -3.47 8.58 24.11
C LEU A 574 -2.35 7.53 24.04
N GLU A 575 -2.69 6.34 23.57
CA GLU A 575 -1.71 5.32 23.21
C GLU A 575 -0.95 5.73 21.95
N GLU A 576 0.26 5.19 21.77
CA GLU A 576 0.95 5.33 20.50
C GLU A 576 0.16 4.62 19.38
N GLY A 577 0.16 5.20 18.19
CA GLY A 577 -0.44 4.58 17.01
C GLY A 577 -1.45 5.45 16.27
N PHE A 578 -2.37 4.82 15.55
CA PHE A 578 -3.34 5.53 14.72
C PHE A 578 -4.55 6.01 15.53
N HIS A 579 -4.80 7.31 15.47
CA HIS A 579 -5.97 7.95 16.04
C HIS A 579 -6.81 8.59 14.94
N VAL A 580 -8.11 8.75 15.22
CA VAL A 580 -9.05 9.32 14.26
C VAL A 580 -9.82 10.47 14.87
N ILE A 581 -9.77 11.62 14.19
CA ILE A 581 -10.59 12.79 14.48
C ILE A 581 -11.71 12.84 13.46
N ARG A 582 -12.92 13.11 13.93
CA ARG A 582 -14.07 13.41 13.09
C ARG A 582 -14.64 14.76 13.46
N THR A 583 -14.96 15.59 12.49
CA THR A 583 -15.76 16.80 12.73
C THR A 583 -17.12 16.67 12.08
N ARG A 584 -18.17 17.17 12.72
CA ARG A 584 -19.50 17.33 12.14
C ARG A 584 -19.78 18.83 12.01
N ASN A 585 -19.95 19.27 10.77
CA ASN A 585 -20.20 20.66 10.43
C ASN A 585 -21.70 20.84 10.18
N PHE A 586 -22.42 21.53 11.06
CA PHE A 586 -23.88 21.61 11.07
C PHE A 586 -24.39 22.86 10.37
N VAL A 587 -25.46 22.71 9.58
CA VAL A 587 -26.24 23.82 9.02
C VAL A 587 -27.20 24.38 10.08
N ASN A 588 -27.47 25.69 10.08
CA ASN A 588 -28.52 26.26 10.92
C ASN A 588 -29.91 25.83 10.43
N ARG A 589 -30.59 24.95 11.18
CA ARG A 589 -31.89 24.39 10.79
C ARG A 589 -33.07 24.96 11.59
N ASN A 590 -32.86 25.95 12.47
CA ASN A 590 -33.89 26.65 13.25
C ASN A 590 -35.05 25.71 13.70
N ASN A 591 -34.74 24.63 14.44
CA ASN A 591 -35.64 23.56 14.94
C ASN A 591 -35.94 22.35 14.00
N GLY A 592 -35.34 22.26 12.82
CA GLY A 592 -35.39 21.06 11.96
C GLY A 592 -34.35 20.01 12.33
N ALA A 593 -34.47 18.81 11.74
CA ALA A 593 -33.45 17.78 11.87
C ALA A 593 -32.09 18.32 11.40
N SER A 594 -31.01 17.95 12.10
CA SER A 594 -29.66 18.38 11.75
C SER A 594 -29.33 17.99 10.33
N ILE A 595 -28.62 18.84 9.63
CA ILE A 595 -27.92 18.51 8.39
C ILE A 595 -26.47 18.84 8.64
N PHE A 596 -25.60 17.86 8.40
CA PHE A 596 -24.18 18.03 8.62
C PHE A 596 -23.35 17.31 7.57
N LYS A 597 -22.07 17.68 7.50
CA LYS A 597 -21.05 16.90 6.83
C LYS A 597 -20.07 16.37 7.85
N THR A 598 -19.75 15.08 7.78
CA THR A 598 -18.69 14.51 8.61
C THR A 598 -17.36 14.53 7.85
N ASN A 599 -16.35 15.22 8.38
CA ASN A 599 -14.98 15.11 7.90
C ASN A 599 -14.20 14.16 8.81
N THR A 600 -13.22 13.44 8.26
CA THR A 600 -12.40 12.48 9.01
C THR A 600 -10.93 12.76 8.74
N GLN A 601 -10.11 12.81 9.79
CA GLN A 601 -8.67 12.93 9.71
C GLN A 601 -8.05 11.86 10.60
N VAL A 602 -7.26 10.97 9.99
CA VAL A 602 -6.41 10.03 10.72
C VAL A 602 -5.07 10.70 10.99
N PHE A 603 -4.51 10.52 12.17
CA PHE A 603 -3.15 10.94 12.50
C PHE A 603 -2.43 9.83 13.27
N TYR A 604 -1.11 9.83 13.22
CA TYR A 604 -0.28 8.93 14.02
C TYR A 604 0.22 9.68 15.25
N TYR A 605 -0.06 9.17 16.45
CA TYR A 605 0.41 9.71 17.72
C TYR A 605 1.67 8.94 18.14
N ASP A 606 2.77 9.65 18.31
CA ASP A 606 4.12 9.09 18.43
C ASP A 606 4.98 9.99 19.32
N THR A 607 4.79 9.87 20.63
CA THR A 607 5.52 10.70 21.61
C THR A 607 6.81 10.05 22.12
N ALA A 608 7.14 8.84 21.68
CA ALA A 608 8.30 8.09 22.11
C ALA A 608 8.90 7.33 20.92
N LYS A 609 10.22 7.29 20.83
CA LYS A 609 10.94 6.51 19.82
C LYS A 609 10.79 5.02 20.08
N PRO A 610 10.96 4.17 19.05
CA PRO A 610 10.87 2.73 19.20
C PRO A 610 11.91 2.21 20.19
N THR A 611 11.60 1.14 20.91
CA THR A 611 12.45 0.55 21.94
C THR A 611 12.68 -0.95 21.71
N GLY A 612 13.79 -1.44 22.23
CA GLY A 612 14.16 -2.83 22.10
C GLY A 612 15.49 -3.14 22.74
N ILE A 613 15.87 -4.41 22.67
CA ILE A 613 17.15 -4.93 23.13
C ILE A 613 17.74 -5.89 22.10
N LEU A 614 19.06 -5.84 21.93
CA LEU A 614 19.79 -6.93 21.28
C LEU A 614 20.00 -8.04 22.32
N ARG A 615 19.18 -9.08 22.23
CA ARG A 615 19.16 -10.21 23.18
C ARG A 615 20.38 -11.10 23.00
N TYR A 616 20.77 -11.37 21.76
CA TYR A 616 21.97 -12.13 21.39
C TYR A 616 22.65 -11.48 20.17
N PRO A 617 23.99 -11.44 20.12
CA PRO A 617 24.93 -11.87 21.17
C PRO A 617 24.93 -10.92 22.39
N SER A 618 25.45 -11.42 23.52
CA SER A 618 25.65 -10.59 24.73
C SER A 618 26.88 -9.68 24.59
N GLU A 619 26.96 -8.62 25.40
CA GLU A 619 28.14 -7.72 25.39
C GLU A 619 29.43 -8.52 25.58
N ASN A 620 30.45 -8.21 24.79
CA ASN A 620 31.77 -8.84 24.83
C ASN A 620 31.76 -10.35 24.57
N ASN A 621 30.65 -10.94 24.08
CA ASN A 621 30.68 -12.33 23.62
C ASN A 621 31.72 -12.49 22.53
N THR A 622 32.40 -13.64 22.53
CA THR A 622 33.23 -14.05 21.42
C THR A 622 32.39 -14.86 20.46
N ILE A 623 32.27 -14.38 19.23
CA ILE A 623 31.58 -15.05 18.13
C ILE A 623 32.58 -15.42 17.04
N GLY A 624 32.36 -16.52 16.34
CA GLY A 624 33.24 -17.00 15.27
C GLY A 624 32.59 -18.09 14.45
N GLY A 625 33.31 -18.60 13.44
CA GLY A 625 32.74 -19.42 12.37
C GLY A 625 32.31 -18.58 11.16
N SER A 626 31.61 -19.17 10.20
CA SER A 626 31.18 -18.49 8.98
C SER A 626 29.97 -17.58 9.17
N SER A 627 29.15 -17.80 10.21
CA SER A 627 28.00 -16.95 10.54
C SER A 627 27.54 -17.05 12.01
N TYR A 628 26.73 -16.08 12.45
CA TYR A 628 26.10 -16.04 13.78
C TYR A 628 24.68 -15.46 13.71
N ASP A 629 23.72 -16.10 14.38
CA ASP A 629 22.33 -15.64 14.46
C ASP A 629 22.12 -14.64 15.61
N ALA A 630 21.97 -13.37 15.25
CA ALA A 630 21.60 -12.31 16.17
C ALA A 630 20.08 -12.28 16.41
N VAL A 631 19.68 -11.90 17.64
CA VAL A 631 18.30 -11.86 18.08
C VAL A 631 18.00 -10.50 18.72
N VAL A 632 16.99 -9.81 18.22
CA VAL A 632 16.52 -8.52 18.75
C VAL A 632 15.08 -8.67 19.21
N LEU A 633 14.78 -8.17 20.40
CA LEU A 633 13.42 -8.11 20.94
C LEU A 633 12.97 -6.65 20.97
N THR A 634 11.76 -6.38 20.51
CA THR A 634 11.26 -5.00 20.40
C THR A 634 9.83 -4.86 20.91
N ASP A 635 9.45 -3.62 21.20
CA ASP A 635 8.05 -3.31 21.51
C ASP A 635 7.14 -3.50 20.27
N PRO A 636 5.81 -3.40 20.45
CA PRO A 636 4.85 -3.60 19.38
C PRO A 636 4.86 -2.54 18.27
N SER A 637 5.38 -1.33 18.49
CA SER A 637 5.37 -0.25 17.48
C SER A 637 6.36 -0.53 16.34
N VAL A 638 7.48 -1.20 16.64
CA VAL A 638 8.54 -1.49 15.67
C VAL A 638 8.01 -2.28 14.48
N THR A 639 8.19 -1.74 13.28
CA THR A 639 7.80 -2.34 12.00
C THR A 639 8.99 -2.85 11.20
N GLU A 640 10.21 -2.36 11.47
CA GLU A 640 11.43 -2.81 10.82
C GLU A 640 12.61 -2.78 11.78
N VAL A 641 13.53 -3.73 11.62
CA VAL A 641 14.83 -3.76 12.30
C VAL A 641 15.92 -3.87 11.26
N TRP A 642 16.94 -3.03 11.34
CA TRP A 642 18.06 -2.96 10.39
C TRP A 642 19.39 -3.12 11.12
N PHE A 643 20.32 -3.87 10.53
CA PHE A 643 21.65 -4.12 11.07
C PHE A 643 22.72 -3.48 10.19
N SER A 644 23.73 -2.87 10.83
CA SER A 644 25.00 -2.48 10.23
C SER A 644 26.11 -2.94 11.17
N ILE A 645 27.03 -3.75 10.64
CA ILE A 645 28.06 -4.42 11.42
C ILE A 645 29.40 -3.82 11.05
N GLU A 646 29.98 -3.08 11.98
CA GLU A 646 31.29 -2.46 11.80
C GLU A 646 32.32 -3.35 12.47
N ASP A 647 33.01 -4.16 11.66
CA ASP A 647 34.12 -5.00 12.10
C ASP A 647 35.47 -4.48 11.56
N LEU A 648 36.55 -5.22 11.81
CA LEU A 648 37.91 -4.80 11.45
C LEU A 648 38.38 -5.29 10.08
N ASP A 649 37.56 -6.04 9.33
CA ASP A 649 37.90 -6.60 8.03
C ASP A 649 37.14 -5.89 6.89
N PRO A 650 37.68 -4.79 6.34
CA PRO A 650 37.00 -4.04 5.28
C PRO A 650 36.82 -4.84 3.97
N SER A 651 37.42 -6.02 3.84
CA SER A 651 37.24 -6.86 2.64
C SER A 651 35.90 -7.60 2.63
N ASN A 652 35.22 -7.71 3.78
CA ASN A 652 33.92 -8.36 3.90
C ASN A 652 32.73 -7.36 3.83
N ASP A 653 33.00 -6.05 3.73
CA ASP A 653 32.01 -4.97 3.71
C ASP A 653 31.05 -5.13 2.52
N ASN A 654 29.77 -5.30 2.82
CA ASN A 654 28.73 -5.52 1.83
C ASN A 654 27.33 -5.20 2.38
N ALA A 655 26.61 -4.30 1.71
CA ALA A 655 25.21 -3.97 2.01
C ALA A 655 24.29 -5.21 2.02
N ALA A 656 24.54 -6.21 1.18
CA ALA A 656 23.74 -7.43 1.09
C ALA A 656 23.91 -8.36 2.30
N THR A 657 24.98 -8.20 3.09
CA THR A 657 25.21 -8.92 4.35
C THR A 657 25.05 -8.02 5.57
N GLY A 658 24.98 -6.70 5.39
CA GLY A 658 24.95 -5.72 6.47
C GLY A 658 26.32 -5.45 7.10
N ASN A 659 27.40 -5.96 6.50
CA ASN A 659 28.77 -5.71 6.95
C ASN A 659 29.27 -4.38 6.39
N GLY A 660 29.96 -3.62 7.22
CA GLY A 660 30.49 -2.30 6.92
C GLY A 660 29.70 -1.16 7.56
N LEU A 661 30.41 -0.04 7.79
CA LEU A 661 29.84 1.14 8.41
C LEU A 661 28.71 1.74 7.54
N ASN A 662 27.52 1.85 8.14
CA ASN A 662 26.29 2.35 7.48
C ASN A 662 25.81 1.49 6.29
N GLN A 663 26.30 0.26 6.16
CA GLN A 663 25.78 -0.74 5.26
C GLN A 663 24.60 -1.44 5.96
N TRP A 664 23.40 -0.91 5.76
CA TRP A 664 22.21 -1.38 6.48
C TRP A 664 21.51 -2.53 5.75
N LYS A 665 21.24 -3.62 6.47
CA LYS A 665 20.44 -4.75 6.01
C LYS A 665 19.28 -5.03 6.96
N GLN A 666 18.09 -5.26 6.40
CA GLN A 666 16.90 -5.53 7.19
C GLN A 666 16.94 -6.95 7.79
N ALA A 667 16.48 -7.08 9.03
CA ALA A 667 16.26 -8.34 9.73
C ALA A 667 14.87 -8.91 9.43
N THR A 668 14.70 -10.21 9.68
CA THR A 668 13.42 -10.91 9.50
C THR A 668 12.64 -10.93 10.82
N GLN A 669 11.35 -10.59 10.79
CA GLN A 669 10.48 -10.75 11.95
C GLN A 669 10.08 -12.22 12.11
N GLU A 670 10.15 -12.74 13.33
CA GLU A 670 9.63 -14.08 13.65
C GLU A 670 8.11 -14.06 13.81
N ALA A 671 7.42 -14.93 13.09
CA ALA A 671 5.97 -15.09 13.20
C ALA A 671 5.55 -15.73 14.53
N SER A 672 6.44 -16.51 15.15
CA SER A 672 6.23 -17.14 16.45
C SER A 672 7.48 -16.94 17.31
N PRO A 673 7.55 -15.83 18.07
CA PRO A 673 8.70 -15.52 18.91
C PRO A 673 9.01 -16.63 19.92
N SER A 674 10.29 -16.99 20.07
CA SER A 674 10.79 -18.07 20.94
C SER A 674 11.65 -17.56 22.10
N ASN A 675 12.10 -16.30 22.05
CA ASN A 675 13.04 -15.70 23.00
C ASN A 675 12.42 -14.59 23.87
N LEU A 676 11.10 -14.37 23.80
CA LEU A 676 10.45 -13.32 24.58
C LEU A 676 10.61 -13.52 26.10
N GLY A 677 10.60 -14.78 26.57
CA GLY A 677 10.77 -15.10 27.99
C GLY A 677 9.85 -14.28 28.90
N THR A 678 10.43 -13.58 29.88
CA THR A 678 9.73 -12.62 30.76
C THR A 678 9.97 -11.16 30.37
N SER A 679 10.42 -10.90 29.14
CA SER A 679 10.64 -9.52 28.67
C SER A 679 9.31 -8.77 28.48
N VAL A 680 9.35 -7.44 28.53
CA VAL A 680 8.20 -6.57 28.23
C VAL A 680 7.94 -6.41 26.73
N PHE A 681 8.86 -6.91 25.91
CA PHE A 681 8.81 -6.85 24.45
C PHE A 681 7.89 -7.93 23.88
N GLN A 682 7.36 -7.70 22.69
CA GLN A 682 6.36 -8.59 22.07
C GLN A 682 6.77 -9.11 20.69
N LYS A 683 7.80 -8.52 20.07
CA LYS A 683 8.30 -8.94 18.76
C LYS A 683 9.73 -9.45 18.87
N GLU A 684 10.05 -10.44 18.05
CA GLU A 684 11.39 -11.01 17.89
C GLU A 684 11.83 -10.87 16.43
N TRP A 685 13.09 -10.50 16.24
CA TRP A 685 13.71 -10.31 14.93
C TRP A 685 15.02 -11.09 14.86
N ARG A 686 15.27 -11.72 13.72
CA ARG A 686 16.47 -12.53 13.45
C ARG A 686 17.31 -11.91 12.34
N PHE A 687 18.62 -11.97 12.54
CA PHE A 687 19.59 -11.50 11.58
C PHE A 687 20.83 -12.39 11.58
N VAL A 688 21.29 -12.80 10.39
CA VAL A 688 22.50 -13.60 10.24
C VAL A 688 23.69 -12.66 9.99
N TYR A 689 24.60 -12.55 10.95
CA TYR A 689 25.92 -11.95 10.71
C TYR A 689 26.78 -12.98 9.98
N ALA A 690 27.03 -12.77 8.69
CA ALA A 690 27.84 -13.64 7.85
C ALA A 690 29.28 -13.10 7.67
N ASN A 691 30.22 -13.98 7.30
CA ASN A 691 31.62 -13.66 7.03
C ASN A 691 32.33 -13.01 8.23
N ILE A 692 32.13 -13.58 9.42
CA ILE A 692 32.70 -13.07 10.67
C ILE A 692 34.24 -13.12 10.58
N PRO A 693 34.96 -12.02 10.85
CA PRO A 693 36.42 -12.02 10.87
C PRO A 693 36.99 -13.06 11.84
N SER A 694 38.13 -13.64 11.47
CA SER A 694 38.79 -14.68 12.27
C SER A 694 39.44 -14.14 13.56
N PHE A 695 39.54 -12.82 13.72
CA PHE A 695 40.01 -12.13 14.92
C PHE A 695 39.49 -10.69 14.96
N GLY A 696 39.51 -10.06 16.15
CA GLY A 696 39.22 -8.64 16.32
C GLY A 696 37.95 -8.35 17.12
N THR A 697 37.28 -7.25 16.79
CA THR A 697 36.01 -6.85 17.40
C THR A 697 35.03 -6.42 16.33
N ALA A 698 33.74 -6.60 16.57
CA ALA A 698 32.68 -6.05 15.75
C ALA A 698 31.70 -5.22 16.60
N ASN A 699 31.29 -4.07 16.10
CA ASN A 699 30.18 -3.28 16.62
C ASN A 699 28.94 -3.62 15.81
N ILE A 700 28.04 -4.39 16.42
CA ILE A 700 26.72 -4.68 15.86
C ILE A 700 25.82 -3.49 16.18
N ARG A 701 25.50 -2.70 15.16
CA ARG A 701 24.56 -1.58 15.25
C ARG A 701 23.21 -2.03 14.74
N VAL A 702 22.18 -1.89 15.57
CA VAL A 702 20.81 -2.31 15.27
C VAL A 702 19.91 -1.10 15.35
N ARG A 703 19.29 -0.75 14.24
CA ARG A 703 18.35 0.35 14.15
C ARG A 703 16.92 -0.15 14.16
N LEU A 704 16.16 0.33 15.12
CA LEU A 704 14.74 0.08 15.28
C LEU A 704 13.96 1.20 14.58
N LYS A 705 12.96 0.81 13.79
CA LYS A 705 12.09 1.72 13.07
C LYS A 705 10.63 1.32 13.30
N GLU A 706 9.78 2.31 13.43
CA GLU A 706 8.33 2.17 13.48
C GLU A 706 7.69 2.87 12.28
N ALA A 707 6.36 2.85 12.21
CA ALA A 707 5.63 3.41 11.06
C ALA A 707 5.97 4.89 10.78
N SER A 708 6.29 5.66 11.82
CA SER A 708 6.60 7.09 11.75
C SER A 708 8.08 7.40 11.45
N SER A 709 8.95 6.39 11.48
CA SER A 709 10.38 6.51 11.22
C SER A 709 10.67 6.78 9.74
N SER A 710 11.73 7.53 9.47
CA SER A 710 12.17 7.83 8.10
C SER A 710 12.67 6.58 7.37
N ALA A 711 12.40 6.47 6.06
CA ALA A 711 13.01 5.43 5.24
C ALA A 711 14.54 5.63 5.07
N ASN A 712 15.05 6.84 5.28
CA ASN A 712 16.45 7.17 5.06
C ASN A 712 17.33 6.84 6.29
N ASN A 713 18.04 5.71 6.22
CA ASN A 713 18.98 5.27 7.25
C ASN A 713 20.27 6.12 7.37
N SER A 714 20.49 7.15 6.55
CA SER A 714 21.63 8.07 6.76
C SER A 714 21.34 9.17 7.80
N LEU A 715 20.08 9.35 8.20
CA LEU A 715 19.69 10.35 9.18
C LEU A 715 20.14 9.98 10.61
N SER A 716 20.25 11.01 11.45
CA SER A 716 20.43 10.84 12.89
C SER A 716 19.20 10.15 13.50
N ASP A 717 19.35 9.57 14.69
CA ASP A 717 18.24 8.96 15.41
C ASP A 717 17.14 9.99 15.74
N VAL A 718 17.47 11.28 15.87
CA VAL A 718 16.48 12.36 16.09
C VAL A 718 15.72 12.69 14.81
N ASP A 719 16.44 12.95 13.71
CA ASP A 719 15.84 13.38 12.44
C ASP A 719 15.11 12.24 11.72
N GLY A 720 15.64 11.02 11.83
CA GLY A 720 15.03 9.82 11.28
C GLY A 720 13.98 9.19 12.18
N TRP A 721 13.88 9.64 13.43
CA TRP A 721 13.06 9.04 14.48
C TRP A 721 13.33 7.55 14.66
N PHE A 722 14.58 7.26 14.99
CA PHE A 722 15.09 5.91 15.19
C PHE A 722 15.56 5.72 16.63
N THR A 723 15.72 4.46 17.01
CA THR A 723 16.59 4.06 18.12
C THR A 723 17.65 3.12 17.58
N THR A 724 18.92 3.49 17.73
CA THR A 724 20.06 2.64 17.37
C THR A 724 20.65 2.01 18.63
N LEU A 725 20.53 0.68 18.75
CA LEU A 725 21.23 -0.13 19.73
C LEU A 725 22.63 -0.43 19.20
N THR A 726 23.63 -0.45 20.08
CA THR A 726 24.99 -0.88 19.73
C THR A 726 25.44 -1.96 20.70
N ARG A 727 26.09 -2.98 20.16
CA ARG A 727 26.67 -4.09 20.92
C ARG A 727 28.07 -4.36 20.40
N GLN A 728 29.06 -4.36 21.30
CA GLN A 728 30.38 -4.80 20.95
C GLN A 728 30.53 -6.31 21.23
N VAL A 729 31.16 -7.02 20.29
CA VAL A 729 31.54 -8.42 20.41
C VAL A 729 32.98 -8.61 19.99
N ASN A 730 33.60 -9.68 20.47
CA ASN A 730 34.89 -10.14 19.99
C ASN A 730 34.66 -11.10 18.82
N THR A 731 35.43 -10.95 17.75
CA THR A 731 35.42 -11.87 16.60
C THR A 731 36.60 -12.85 16.73
N GLY A 732 36.40 -14.09 16.30
CA GLY A 732 37.37 -15.18 16.47
C GLY A 732 37.08 -16.07 17.67
N SER A 733 36.13 -17.00 17.54
CA SER A 733 35.90 -18.08 18.52
C SER A 733 37.10 -19.01 18.62
N SER A 734 37.41 -19.49 19.83
CA SER A 734 38.62 -20.25 20.16
C SER A 734 38.68 -21.67 19.58
N ILE A 735 37.61 -22.13 18.91
CA ILE A 735 37.52 -23.47 18.34
C ILE A 735 37.43 -23.34 16.82
N ASN A 736 38.57 -23.54 16.16
CA ASN A 736 38.69 -23.57 14.71
C ASN A 736 38.09 -24.88 14.19
N PHE A 737 36.76 -25.00 14.13
CA PHE A 737 36.07 -26.19 13.62
C PHE A 737 35.66 -25.94 12.17
N ASN A 738 36.41 -26.50 11.22
CA ASN A 738 36.17 -26.27 9.80
C ASN A 738 36.47 -27.51 8.95
N ILE A 739 35.76 -27.65 7.83
CA ILE A 739 36.09 -28.61 6.78
C ILE A 739 37.26 -28.00 6.00
N GLY A 740 38.45 -28.58 6.17
CA GLY A 740 39.67 -28.11 5.50
C GLY A 740 40.04 -28.92 4.27
N VAL A 741 39.42 -30.09 4.08
CA VAL A 741 39.50 -30.88 2.85
C VAL A 741 38.10 -31.42 2.56
N PRO A 742 37.48 -31.13 1.40
CA PRO A 742 37.99 -30.32 0.29
C PRO A 742 38.26 -28.86 0.67
N THR A 743 39.17 -28.21 -0.07
CA THR A 743 39.62 -26.82 0.24
C THR A 743 38.84 -25.77 -0.55
N THR A 744 38.15 -26.19 -1.61
CA THR A 744 37.40 -25.30 -2.48
C THR A 744 35.96 -25.78 -2.65
N THR A 745 35.02 -24.83 -2.68
CA THR A 745 33.60 -25.15 -2.94
C THR A 745 33.44 -25.61 -4.37
N GLY A 746 32.76 -26.75 -4.57
CA GLY A 746 32.55 -27.38 -5.87
C GLY A 746 33.72 -28.25 -6.35
N GLU A 747 34.69 -28.55 -5.47
CA GLU A 747 35.79 -29.46 -5.77
C GLU A 747 35.26 -30.82 -6.24
N MET A 748 35.89 -31.36 -7.29
CA MET A 748 35.53 -32.68 -7.81
C MET A 748 36.17 -33.77 -6.95
N VAL A 749 35.34 -34.59 -6.32
CA VAL A 749 35.73 -35.71 -5.45
C VAL A 749 35.38 -37.05 -6.10
N ASP A 750 35.99 -38.13 -5.63
CA ASP A 750 35.66 -39.51 -6.04
C ASP A 750 35.55 -40.43 -4.82
N ARG A 751 35.22 -41.72 -5.05
CA ARG A 751 34.99 -42.71 -3.98
C ARG A 751 36.22 -43.01 -3.11
N ASN A 752 37.40 -42.52 -3.50
CA ASN A 752 38.64 -42.64 -2.75
C ASN A 752 39.05 -41.32 -2.08
N PHE A 753 38.26 -40.25 -2.25
CA PHE A 753 38.57 -38.94 -1.67
C PHE A 753 38.36 -38.96 -0.15
N ILE A 754 39.28 -38.36 0.60
CA ILE A 754 39.23 -38.29 2.06
C ILE A 754 38.93 -36.86 2.48
N MET A 755 37.72 -36.64 2.98
CA MET A 755 37.30 -35.40 3.64
C MET A 755 38.02 -35.26 4.98
N ARG A 756 38.40 -34.04 5.38
CA ARG A 756 38.95 -33.74 6.71
C ARG A 756 38.27 -32.53 7.34
N THR A 757 37.78 -32.72 8.56
CA THR A 757 37.32 -31.64 9.44
C THR A 757 38.38 -31.39 10.50
N TYR A 758 38.98 -30.21 10.50
CA TYR A 758 40.02 -29.79 11.44
C TYR A 758 39.39 -29.16 12.67
N PHE A 759 40.02 -29.39 13.83
CA PHE A 759 39.65 -28.77 15.10
C PHE A 759 40.86 -28.73 16.04
N LYS A 760 40.88 -27.77 16.97
CA LYS A 760 42.00 -27.68 17.91
C LYS A 760 42.04 -28.84 18.92
N LYS A 761 43.25 -29.19 19.38
CA LYS A 761 43.48 -30.33 20.30
C LYS A 761 42.67 -30.23 21.59
N GLU A 762 42.40 -29.01 22.08
CA GLU A 762 41.66 -28.78 23.32
C GLU A 762 40.19 -29.19 23.24
N LEU A 763 39.65 -29.45 22.04
CA LEU A 763 38.29 -29.96 21.89
C LEU A 763 38.15 -31.38 22.47
N ILE A 764 39.23 -32.15 22.57
CA ILE A 764 39.28 -33.46 23.23
C ILE A 764 39.85 -33.29 24.65
N PRO A 765 39.02 -33.36 25.70
CA PRO A 765 39.49 -33.24 27.08
C PRO A 765 40.43 -34.39 27.46
N SER A 766 41.33 -34.12 28.41
CA SER A 766 42.20 -35.17 28.97
C SER A 766 41.35 -36.30 29.55
N GLY A 767 41.62 -37.54 29.11
CA GLY A 767 40.91 -38.75 29.55
C GLY A 767 39.74 -39.19 28.67
N MET A 768 39.34 -38.42 27.66
CA MET A 768 38.33 -38.82 26.67
C MET A 768 38.91 -39.83 25.67
N THR A 769 38.19 -40.91 25.40
CA THR A 769 38.59 -41.88 24.36
C THR A 769 38.24 -41.39 22.96
N ASP A 770 38.90 -41.97 21.95
CA ASP A 770 38.63 -41.63 20.55
C ASP A 770 37.19 -42.00 20.16
N GLU A 771 36.67 -43.14 20.65
CA GLU A 771 35.28 -43.55 20.42
C GLU A 771 34.27 -42.60 21.06
N GLU A 772 34.53 -42.12 22.28
CA GLU A 772 33.68 -41.14 22.95
C GLU A 772 33.60 -39.83 22.15
N PHE A 773 34.73 -39.37 21.61
CA PHE A 773 34.76 -38.18 20.78
C PHE A 773 34.03 -38.37 19.44
N ILE A 774 34.22 -39.51 18.77
CA ILE A 774 33.52 -39.81 17.51
C ILE A 774 31.99 -39.86 17.69
N GLN A 775 31.48 -40.22 18.86
CA GLN A 775 30.04 -40.15 19.14
C GLN A 775 29.49 -38.72 19.22
N GLU A 776 30.34 -37.71 19.46
CA GLU A 776 29.99 -36.29 19.45
C GLU A 776 30.04 -35.68 18.03
N MET A 777 30.54 -36.43 17.03
CA MET A 777 30.71 -35.99 15.65
C MET A 777 29.60 -36.53 14.74
N SER A 778 29.16 -35.70 13.80
CA SER A 778 28.20 -36.08 12.76
C SER A 778 28.57 -35.43 11.43
N VAL A 779 28.68 -36.25 10.38
CA VAL A 779 28.80 -35.77 9.00
C VAL A 779 27.52 -36.07 8.25
N TYR A 780 26.96 -35.04 7.63
CA TYR A 780 25.74 -35.09 6.84
C TYR A 780 26.04 -34.82 5.38
N ILE A 781 25.42 -35.58 4.48
CA ILE A 781 25.50 -35.35 3.03
C ILE A 781 24.08 -35.17 2.49
N SER A 782 23.82 -34.02 1.87
CA SER A 782 22.54 -33.68 1.25
C SER A 782 22.68 -33.83 -0.26
N SER A 783 21.89 -34.74 -0.84
CA SER A 783 22.04 -35.15 -2.25
C SER A 783 20.72 -35.12 -3.04
N SER A 784 19.63 -34.61 -2.46
CA SER A 784 18.31 -34.58 -3.12
C SER A 784 18.11 -33.37 -4.03
N VAL A 785 18.71 -32.23 -3.70
CA VAL A 785 18.62 -30.98 -4.47
C VAL A 785 20.01 -30.36 -4.51
N SER A 786 20.48 -30.01 -5.72
CA SER A 786 21.84 -29.48 -5.93
C SER A 786 22.09 -28.24 -5.08
N GLY A 787 23.15 -28.25 -4.27
CA GLY A 787 23.55 -27.17 -3.36
C GLY A 787 22.65 -26.94 -2.13
N SER A 788 21.61 -27.76 -1.93
CA SER A 788 20.69 -27.63 -0.79
C SER A 788 21.23 -28.31 0.48
N THR A 789 20.75 -27.85 1.65
CA THR A 789 20.99 -28.50 2.95
C THR A 789 19.83 -29.39 3.41
N GLU A 790 18.79 -29.51 2.59
CA GLU A 790 17.58 -30.29 2.89
C GLU A 790 17.80 -31.80 2.74
N ASN A 791 17.04 -32.58 3.52
CA ASN A 791 17.11 -34.05 3.58
C ASN A 791 18.53 -34.62 3.79
N PRO A 792 19.29 -34.13 4.79
CA PRO A 792 20.66 -34.58 5.02
C PRO A 792 20.71 -36.06 5.45
N ILE A 793 21.55 -36.85 4.79
CA ILE A 793 21.82 -38.24 5.15
C ILE A 793 23.03 -38.30 6.10
N LEU A 794 22.82 -38.82 7.32
CA LEU A 794 23.87 -39.05 8.28
C LEU A 794 24.81 -40.16 7.80
N GLN A 795 26.11 -39.88 7.74
CA GLN A 795 27.13 -40.85 7.38
C GLN A 795 27.45 -41.78 8.55
N ASN A 796 27.69 -43.07 8.28
CA ASN A 796 27.99 -44.05 9.31
C ASN A 796 29.26 -43.66 10.09
N ARG A 797 29.13 -43.45 11.41
CA ARG A 797 30.23 -43.07 12.31
C ARG A 797 31.36 -44.10 12.36
N GLY A 798 31.09 -45.37 12.05
CA GLY A 798 32.12 -46.41 11.94
C GLY A 798 33.13 -46.18 10.81
N LEU A 799 32.86 -45.23 9.90
CA LEU A 799 33.77 -44.83 8.83
C LEU A 799 34.64 -43.63 9.20
N TYR A 800 34.44 -43.04 10.38
CA TYR A 800 35.16 -41.85 10.80
C TYR A 800 36.49 -42.27 11.43
N LEU A 801 37.58 -41.63 11.00
CA LEU A 801 38.90 -41.82 11.58
C LEU A 801 39.32 -40.53 12.30
N LEU A 802 39.51 -40.61 13.62
CA LEU A 802 40.14 -39.53 14.37
C LEU A 802 41.65 -39.55 14.12
N GLU A 803 42.15 -38.54 13.43
CA GLU A 803 43.58 -38.31 13.23
C GLU A 803 44.08 -37.33 14.31
N ARG A 804 44.86 -37.85 15.27
CA ARG A 804 45.52 -37.01 16.28
C ARG A 804 46.78 -36.34 15.72
N ASP A 805 47.12 -35.20 16.32
CA ASP A 805 48.34 -34.42 16.04
C ASP A 805 48.62 -34.13 14.56
N VAL A 806 47.58 -33.82 13.77
CA VAL A 806 47.72 -33.50 12.34
C VAL A 806 48.66 -32.31 12.13
N ASN A 807 48.67 -31.36 13.07
CA ASN A 807 49.71 -30.33 13.16
C ASN A 807 49.99 -29.94 14.63
N ALA A 808 50.74 -28.85 14.84
CA ALA A 808 51.11 -28.38 16.17
C ALA A 808 49.89 -28.06 17.05
N THR A 809 48.77 -27.63 16.46
CA THR A 809 47.61 -27.06 17.16
C THR A 809 46.30 -27.83 16.95
N GLU A 810 46.24 -28.76 16.01
CA GLU A 810 44.96 -29.37 15.57
C GLU A 810 44.99 -30.90 15.50
N HIS A 811 43.80 -31.47 15.64
CA HIS A 811 43.40 -32.83 15.27
C HIS A 811 42.48 -32.74 14.05
N SER A 812 42.17 -33.87 13.42
CA SER A 812 41.14 -33.90 12.38
C SER A 812 40.27 -35.16 12.47
N VAL A 813 39.03 -35.08 11.99
CA VAL A 813 38.22 -36.26 11.69
C VAL A 813 38.19 -36.43 10.19
N ALA A 814 38.67 -37.59 9.74
CA ALA A 814 38.70 -38.00 8.35
C ALA A 814 37.50 -38.90 8.01
N LEU A 815 36.94 -38.71 6.82
CA LEU A 815 35.89 -39.57 6.25
C LEU A 815 36.24 -39.86 4.78
N MET A 816 36.29 -41.13 4.42
CA MET A 816 36.34 -41.53 3.00
C MET A 816 34.96 -41.32 2.38
N PHE A 817 34.89 -40.57 1.28
CA PHE A 817 33.61 -40.29 0.63
C PHE A 817 32.97 -41.57 0.09
N PRO A 818 31.65 -41.76 0.30
CA PRO A 818 30.90 -42.76 -0.46
C PRO A 818 30.84 -42.35 -1.95
N ASN A 819 30.46 -43.30 -2.82
CA ASN A 819 30.09 -42.93 -4.19
C ASN A 819 28.80 -42.09 -4.14
N LEU A 820 28.89 -40.83 -4.53
CA LEU A 820 27.77 -39.88 -4.52
C LEU A 820 27.23 -39.59 -5.92
N TYR A 821 27.76 -40.24 -6.97
CA TYR A 821 27.44 -39.89 -8.34
C TYR A 821 25.98 -40.28 -8.63
N ASN A 822 25.17 -39.27 -8.93
CA ASN A 822 23.72 -39.42 -9.14
C ASN A 822 23.31 -39.25 -10.62
N GLY A 823 24.24 -39.49 -11.54
CA GLY A 823 24.00 -39.32 -12.99
C GLY A 823 24.23 -37.89 -13.49
N ASN A 824 24.49 -36.90 -12.63
CA ASN A 824 24.76 -35.52 -13.04
C ASN A 824 26.14 -35.02 -12.55
N PRO A 825 27.11 -34.79 -13.45
CA PRO A 825 28.47 -34.38 -13.08
C PRO A 825 28.56 -32.93 -12.53
N ASP A 826 27.53 -32.11 -12.72
CA ASP A 826 27.44 -30.74 -12.21
C ASP A 826 26.62 -30.64 -10.91
N PHE A 827 26.10 -31.76 -10.40
CA PHE A 827 25.35 -31.76 -9.16
C PHE A 827 26.26 -31.46 -7.96
N LEU A 828 25.86 -30.48 -7.15
CA LEU A 828 26.57 -30.08 -5.94
C LEU A 828 25.96 -30.78 -4.72
N HIS A 829 26.73 -31.63 -4.06
CA HIS A 829 26.37 -32.23 -2.79
C HIS A 829 26.80 -31.32 -1.64
N THR A 830 25.88 -30.98 -0.74
CA THR A 830 26.24 -30.23 0.46
C THR A 830 26.67 -31.17 1.55
N VAL A 831 27.92 -31.03 1.99
CA VAL A 831 28.53 -31.81 3.06
C VAL A 831 28.63 -30.92 4.29
N ARG A 832 28.10 -31.38 5.43
CA ARG A 832 28.10 -30.62 6.69
C ARG A 832 28.69 -31.46 7.81
N ALA A 833 29.74 -30.95 8.45
CA ALA A 833 30.31 -31.51 9.66
C ALA A 833 29.74 -30.79 10.88
N VAL A 834 29.40 -31.54 11.93
CA VAL A 834 28.86 -31.02 13.18
C VAL A 834 29.55 -31.72 14.36
N HIS A 835 30.03 -30.94 15.32
CA HIS A 835 30.40 -31.39 16.66
C HIS A 835 29.34 -30.92 17.66
N GLN A 836 28.88 -31.80 18.53
CA GLN A 836 27.89 -31.47 19.55
C GLN A 836 28.26 -32.06 20.92
N ARG A 837 28.42 -31.18 21.92
CA ARG A 837 28.64 -31.55 23.32
C ARG A 837 27.78 -30.70 24.24
N GLY A 838 26.74 -31.30 24.83
CA GLY A 838 25.75 -30.57 25.63
C GLY A 838 25.07 -29.47 24.80
N THR A 839 25.23 -28.21 25.21
CA THR A 839 24.70 -27.03 24.49
C THR A 839 25.68 -26.44 23.46
N LEU A 840 26.94 -26.89 23.43
CA LEU A 840 27.92 -26.44 22.43
C LEU A 840 27.66 -27.19 21.12
N THR A 841 27.41 -26.42 20.05
CA THR A 841 27.33 -26.94 18.68
C THR A 841 28.31 -26.16 17.81
N LEU A 842 29.20 -26.87 17.13
CA LEU A 842 30.12 -26.33 16.13
C LEU A 842 29.79 -26.98 14.80
N SER A 843 29.76 -26.22 13.72
CA SER A 843 29.45 -26.77 12.40
C SER A 843 30.14 -26.02 11.29
N ASP A 844 30.45 -26.74 10.22
CA ASP A 844 30.90 -26.16 8.97
C ASP A 844 30.32 -26.95 7.78
N SER A 845 30.26 -26.33 6.61
CA SER A 845 29.69 -26.95 5.40
C SER A 845 30.42 -26.54 4.13
N VAL A 846 30.55 -27.47 3.19
CA VAL A 846 31.14 -27.27 1.87
C VAL A 846 30.30 -27.97 0.80
N MET A 847 30.37 -27.50 -0.45
CA MET A 847 29.77 -28.21 -1.58
C MET A 847 30.83 -28.98 -2.38
N VAL A 848 30.50 -30.16 -2.89
CA VAL A 848 31.37 -30.98 -3.76
C VAL A 848 30.63 -31.51 -4.98
N ARG A 849 31.37 -31.82 -6.05
CA ARG A 849 30.85 -32.55 -7.21
C ARG A 849 31.46 -33.94 -7.26
N MET A 850 30.71 -34.94 -7.72
CA MET A 850 31.24 -36.29 -7.83
C MET A 850 31.79 -36.58 -9.24
N ARG A 851 32.97 -37.19 -9.34
CA ARG A 851 33.53 -37.73 -10.59
C ARG A 851 32.69 -38.92 -11.07
N LEU A 852 32.48 -39.02 -12.38
CA LEU A 852 31.81 -40.15 -13.04
C LEU A 852 32.52 -41.48 -12.72
N ASP A 853 31.76 -42.50 -12.31
CA ASP A 853 32.23 -43.88 -12.12
C ASP A 853 31.64 -44.78 -13.22
N GLU A 854 32.42 -45.01 -14.28
CA GLU A 854 32.00 -45.77 -15.46
C GLU A 854 32.08 -47.30 -15.28
N THR A 855 32.54 -47.78 -14.12
CA THR A 855 32.91 -49.19 -13.90
C THR A 855 32.01 -49.93 -12.92
N SER A 856 31.11 -49.23 -12.25
CA SER A 856 30.18 -49.86 -11.32
C SER A 856 29.02 -50.49 -12.09
N ASP A 857 28.72 -51.74 -11.76
CA ASP A 857 27.65 -52.59 -12.27
C ASP A 857 27.24 -53.45 -11.06
N SER A 858 26.24 -52.99 -10.34
CA SER A 858 25.89 -53.42 -8.99
C SER A 858 25.10 -54.73 -8.99
N ASP A 859 24.42 -55.06 -10.08
CA ASP A 859 23.68 -56.31 -10.26
C ASP A 859 24.35 -57.31 -11.22
N GLY A 860 25.39 -56.89 -11.93
CA GLY A 860 26.24 -57.74 -12.77
C GLY A 860 25.60 -58.13 -14.10
N ASP A 861 24.65 -57.34 -14.59
CA ASP A 861 23.93 -57.60 -15.85
C ASP A 861 24.63 -57.04 -17.09
N GLU A 862 25.79 -56.42 -16.87
CA GLU A 862 26.64 -55.76 -17.84
C GLU A 862 26.12 -54.39 -18.37
N LEU A 863 25.08 -53.81 -17.78
CA LEU A 863 24.75 -52.39 -17.88
C LEU A 863 25.47 -51.64 -16.74
N PRO A 864 26.08 -50.47 -17.01
CA PRO A 864 26.71 -49.71 -15.93
C PRO A 864 25.70 -48.94 -15.06
N ASP A 865 25.89 -48.96 -13.75
CA ASP A 865 25.06 -48.27 -12.74
C ASP A 865 24.79 -46.80 -13.11
N PHE A 866 25.79 -46.12 -13.64
CA PHE A 866 25.67 -44.69 -13.97
C PHE A 866 24.64 -44.46 -15.09
N TRP A 867 24.63 -45.35 -16.08
CA TRP A 867 23.75 -45.25 -17.25
C TRP A 867 22.33 -45.61 -16.83
N GLU A 868 22.18 -46.68 -16.06
CA GLU A 868 20.89 -47.09 -15.50
C GLU A 868 20.26 -45.98 -14.65
N ASN A 869 21.02 -45.39 -13.72
CA ASN A 869 20.52 -44.30 -12.88
C ASN A 869 20.18 -43.04 -13.70
N MET A 870 20.95 -42.72 -14.74
CA MET A 870 20.67 -41.61 -15.65
C MET A 870 19.32 -41.79 -16.37
N HIS A 871 18.96 -43.04 -16.67
CA HIS A 871 17.72 -43.40 -17.37
C HIS A 871 16.63 -43.96 -16.45
N LEU A 872 16.70 -43.68 -15.13
CA LEU A 872 15.71 -44.09 -14.13
C LEU A 872 15.46 -45.62 -14.07
N LEU A 873 16.45 -46.41 -14.48
CA LEU A 873 16.51 -47.84 -14.27
C LEU A 873 17.07 -48.12 -12.87
N ASP A 874 16.83 -49.33 -12.37
CA ASP A 874 17.24 -49.76 -11.03
C ASP A 874 18.52 -50.57 -11.16
N ALA A 875 19.66 -49.93 -10.88
CA ALA A 875 21.01 -50.51 -10.98
C ALA A 875 21.27 -51.70 -10.03
N GLN A 876 20.29 -52.09 -9.21
CA GLN A 876 20.35 -53.28 -8.36
C GLN A 876 19.48 -54.43 -8.91
N ASN A 877 18.91 -54.29 -10.10
CA ASN A 877 17.95 -55.21 -10.68
C ASN A 877 18.14 -55.42 -12.19
N GLY A 878 19.01 -56.36 -12.54
CA GLY A 878 19.32 -56.67 -13.94
C GLY A 878 18.27 -57.50 -14.69
N THR A 879 16.99 -57.39 -14.34
CA THR A 879 15.91 -58.20 -14.93
C THR A 879 14.71 -57.36 -15.38
N GLY A 880 13.88 -57.94 -16.25
CA GLY A 880 12.66 -57.28 -16.74
C GLY A 880 12.98 -56.00 -17.51
N ARG A 881 12.27 -54.91 -17.20
CA ARG A 881 12.49 -53.60 -17.85
C ARG A 881 13.84 -52.95 -17.52
N HIS A 882 14.46 -53.38 -16.42
CA HIS A 882 15.71 -52.81 -15.93
C HIS A 882 16.92 -53.51 -16.55
N GLY A 883 16.79 -54.82 -16.79
CA GLY A 883 17.84 -55.62 -17.38
C GLY A 883 18.14 -55.33 -18.86
N PRO A 884 19.16 -56.00 -19.44
CA PRO A 884 19.71 -55.67 -20.76
C PRO A 884 18.74 -55.97 -21.92
N ALA A 885 17.76 -56.82 -21.68
CA ALA A 885 16.71 -57.20 -22.63
C ALA A 885 15.42 -56.38 -22.49
N GLY A 886 15.39 -55.37 -21.61
CA GLY A 886 14.28 -54.41 -21.49
C GLY A 886 14.12 -53.58 -22.76
N ASP A 887 12.89 -53.19 -23.06
CA ASP A 887 12.47 -52.35 -24.21
C ASP A 887 11.18 -51.64 -23.73
N ASP A 888 11.33 -50.68 -22.80
CA ASP A 888 10.18 -50.07 -22.08
C ASP A 888 9.39 -49.10 -22.97
N ASP A 889 10.04 -48.54 -23.99
CA ASP A 889 9.42 -47.63 -24.96
C ASP A 889 8.87 -48.32 -26.22
N GLY A 890 9.23 -49.58 -26.46
CA GLY A 890 8.65 -50.46 -27.47
C GLY A 890 9.11 -50.15 -28.89
N ASP A 891 10.29 -49.57 -29.06
CA ASP A 891 10.83 -49.22 -30.38
C ASP A 891 11.58 -50.38 -31.08
N GLY A 892 11.79 -51.47 -30.34
CA GLY A 892 12.39 -52.70 -30.82
C GLY A 892 13.91 -52.81 -30.60
N TYR A 893 14.53 -51.83 -29.94
CA TYR A 893 15.89 -51.94 -29.42
C TYR A 893 15.86 -52.26 -27.92
N SER A 894 16.77 -53.12 -27.45
CA SER A 894 16.85 -53.40 -26.02
C SER A 894 17.77 -52.42 -25.29
N ASN A 895 17.63 -52.29 -23.97
CA ASN A 895 18.50 -51.47 -23.12
C ASN A 895 20.01 -51.68 -23.43
N SER A 896 20.42 -52.92 -23.74
CA SER A 896 21.82 -53.19 -24.15
C SER A 896 22.19 -52.61 -25.51
N ASP A 897 21.28 -52.65 -26.48
CA ASP A 897 21.47 -52.08 -27.81
C ASP A 897 21.48 -50.55 -27.71
N GLU A 898 20.57 -49.99 -26.93
CA GLU A 898 20.46 -48.56 -26.67
C GLU A 898 21.65 -48.01 -25.91
N PHE A 899 22.13 -48.73 -24.89
CA PHE A 899 23.41 -48.41 -24.25
C PHE A 899 24.50 -48.37 -25.32
N LEU A 900 24.69 -49.44 -26.10
CA LEU A 900 25.74 -49.50 -27.12
C LEU A 900 25.64 -48.38 -28.17
N ALA A 901 24.42 -48.03 -28.56
CA ALA A 901 24.08 -47.02 -29.57
C ALA A 901 23.97 -45.59 -29.02
N GLY A 902 24.03 -45.39 -27.69
CA GLY A 902 23.88 -44.09 -27.04
C GLY A 902 22.46 -43.51 -27.14
N MET A 903 21.45 -44.37 -27.18
CA MET A 903 20.02 -44.06 -27.27
C MET A 903 19.36 -44.07 -25.88
N ASN A 904 18.09 -43.71 -25.80
CA ASN A 904 17.40 -43.50 -24.52
C ASN A 904 16.29 -44.56 -24.28
N PRO A 905 16.42 -45.47 -23.29
CA PRO A 905 15.52 -46.60 -23.04
C PRO A 905 14.10 -46.25 -22.58
N LEU A 906 13.78 -44.96 -22.49
CA LEU A 906 12.47 -44.44 -22.10
C LEU A 906 11.81 -43.62 -23.23
N SER A 907 12.39 -43.60 -24.42
CA SER A 907 11.96 -42.73 -25.51
C SER A 907 12.26 -43.35 -26.86
N ALA A 908 11.22 -43.89 -27.51
CA ALA A 908 11.32 -44.48 -28.84
C ALA A 908 11.99 -43.54 -29.85
N ASP A 909 13.27 -43.79 -30.14
CA ASP A 909 14.14 -42.94 -30.95
C ASP A 909 14.95 -43.71 -31.99
N PRO A 910 14.32 -44.61 -32.78
CA PRO A 910 15.02 -45.49 -33.71
C PRO A 910 15.78 -44.75 -34.81
N GLU A 911 15.46 -43.47 -35.07
CA GLU A 911 16.22 -42.60 -35.97
C GLU A 911 17.62 -42.24 -35.47
N ASN A 912 17.88 -42.35 -34.16
CA ASN A 912 19.17 -42.04 -33.54
C ASN A 912 20.17 -43.20 -33.64
N PHE A 913 19.73 -44.39 -34.08
CA PHE A 913 20.60 -45.53 -34.24
C PHE A 913 21.75 -45.21 -35.23
N PRO A 914 23.03 -45.42 -34.84
CA PRO A 914 24.19 -45.08 -35.66
C PRO A 914 24.13 -45.65 -37.09
N GLN A 915 24.08 -44.76 -38.09
CA GLN A 915 24.07 -45.17 -39.51
C GLN A 915 25.48 -45.20 -40.12
N LEU A 916 25.82 -46.33 -40.74
CA LEU A 916 27.01 -46.47 -41.58
C LEU A 916 26.73 -45.91 -42.98
N ARG A 917 27.37 -44.81 -43.33
CA ARG A 917 27.27 -44.16 -44.66
C ARG A 917 28.48 -44.49 -45.51
N ILE A 918 28.26 -44.73 -46.80
CA ILE A 918 29.29 -45.09 -47.77
C ILE A 918 29.33 -44.03 -48.86
N GLU A 919 30.51 -43.48 -49.15
CA GLU A 919 30.69 -42.51 -50.24
C GLU A 919 31.96 -42.81 -51.05
N PRO A 920 31.99 -42.48 -52.36
CA PRO A 920 33.21 -42.60 -53.16
C PRO A 920 34.33 -41.71 -52.62
N ASN A 921 35.56 -42.20 -52.59
CA ASN A 921 36.71 -41.37 -52.21
C ASN A 921 37.17 -40.48 -53.38
N VAL A 922 36.73 -39.22 -53.36
CA VAL A 922 37.05 -38.24 -54.42
C VAL A 922 38.58 -38.07 -54.56
N GLY A 923 39.09 -38.33 -55.77
CA GLY A 923 40.52 -38.27 -56.09
C GLY A 923 41.22 -39.64 -56.15
N TRP A 924 40.56 -40.71 -55.70
CA TRP A 924 41.12 -42.07 -55.65
C TRP A 924 40.10 -43.10 -56.19
N PRO A 925 39.91 -43.15 -57.53
CA PRO A 925 38.88 -43.99 -58.16
C PRO A 925 39.02 -45.46 -57.76
N GLY A 926 37.90 -46.07 -57.34
CA GLY A 926 37.87 -47.47 -56.91
C GLY A 926 38.16 -47.72 -55.43
N THR A 927 38.16 -46.66 -54.61
CA THR A 927 38.24 -46.71 -53.13
C THR A 927 37.02 -46.02 -52.50
N TRP A 928 36.68 -46.39 -51.27
CA TRP A 928 35.43 -45.97 -50.60
C TRP A 928 35.69 -45.39 -49.22
N LYS A 929 34.92 -44.38 -48.81
CA LYS A 929 34.89 -43.87 -47.43
C LYS A 929 33.66 -44.38 -46.71
N LEU A 930 33.86 -44.83 -45.49
CA LEU A 930 32.85 -45.30 -44.55
C LEU A 930 32.75 -44.33 -43.39
N LYS A 931 31.59 -43.71 -43.22
CA LYS A 931 31.34 -42.68 -42.22
C LYS A 931 30.29 -43.14 -41.21
N PHE A 932 30.56 -42.95 -39.92
CA PHE A 932 29.63 -43.30 -38.84
C PHE A 932 29.91 -42.44 -37.59
N PRO A 933 28.90 -42.12 -36.75
CA PRO A 933 29.15 -41.46 -35.47
C PRO A 933 29.82 -42.43 -34.50
N SER A 934 30.76 -41.95 -33.70
CA SER A 934 31.42 -42.74 -32.67
C SER A 934 31.22 -42.14 -31.28
N ILE A 935 30.72 -42.96 -30.37
CA ILE A 935 30.39 -42.66 -28.98
C ILE A 935 31.60 -43.03 -28.11
N PRO A 936 31.87 -42.31 -27.01
CA PRO A 936 32.91 -42.68 -26.05
C PRO A 936 32.72 -44.10 -25.52
N ASN A 937 33.83 -44.75 -25.13
CA ASN A 937 33.81 -46.04 -24.45
C ASN A 937 33.08 -47.14 -25.24
N ARG A 938 33.32 -47.23 -26.54
CA ARG A 938 32.88 -48.31 -27.43
C ARG A 938 34.06 -48.86 -28.22
N ARG A 939 33.88 -50.07 -28.74
CA ARG A 939 34.78 -50.68 -29.72
C ARG A 939 34.03 -50.90 -31.03
N TYR A 940 34.51 -50.26 -32.08
CA TYR A 940 33.95 -50.33 -33.43
C TYR A 940 34.78 -51.26 -34.30
N ARG A 941 34.14 -52.27 -34.91
CA ARG A 941 34.78 -53.25 -35.78
C ARG A 941 34.14 -53.24 -37.17
N MET A 942 34.94 -53.00 -38.20
CA MET A 942 34.47 -53.07 -39.58
C MET A 942 34.68 -54.46 -40.17
N LYS A 943 33.67 -54.93 -40.90
CA LYS A 943 33.72 -56.14 -41.72
C LYS A 943 33.35 -55.79 -43.15
N TYR A 944 33.86 -56.57 -44.10
CA TYR A 944 33.53 -56.45 -45.51
C TYR A 944 33.20 -57.80 -46.12
N SER A 945 32.40 -57.78 -47.19
CA SER A 945 32.01 -58.96 -47.95
C SER A 945 31.84 -58.62 -49.43
N PHE A 946 31.93 -59.62 -50.28
CA PHE A 946 31.64 -59.52 -51.72
C PHE A 946 30.40 -60.33 -52.13
N ASP A 947 29.83 -61.12 -51.23
CA ASP A 947 28.70 -62.02 -51.49
C ASP A 947 27.56 -61.96 -50.44
N LEU A 948 27.72 -61.14 -49.39
CA LEU A 948 26.84 -61.02 -48.20
C LEU A 948 26.78 -62.29 -47.33
N GLN A 949 27.50 -63.35 -47.65
CA GLN A 949 27.51 -64.61 -46.92
C GLN A 949 28.81 -64.78 -46.12
N ASN A 950 29.93 -64.47 -46.75
CA ASN A 950 31.26 -64.58 -46.18
C ASN A 950 31.75 -63.19 -45.80
N TRP A 951 31.84 -62.93 -44.50
CA TRP A 951 32.30 -61.66 -43.94
C TRP A 951 33.72 -61.78 -43.44
N GLN A 952 34.58 -60.86 -43.88
CA GLN A 952 35.97 -60.75 -43.44
C GLN A 952 36.10 -59.53 -42.52
N THR A 953 36.77 -59.70 -41.39
CA THR A 953 37.05 -58.57 -40.49
C THR A 953 38.18 -57.73 -41.09
N TRP A 954 37.96 -56.43 -41.17
CA TRP A 954 38.99 -55.47 -41.51
C TRP A 954 39.96 -55.37 -40.32
N THR A 955 41.26 -55.52 -40.56
CA THR A 955 42.28 -55.44 -39.50
C THR A 955 42.27 -54.07 -38.80
N GLY A 956 42.10 -54.09 -37.47
CA GLY A 956 42.18 -52.93 -36.59
C GLY A 956 40.80 -52.48 -36.09
N ASP A 957 40.48 -52.77 -34.83
CA ASP A 957 39.29 -52.20 -34.17
C ASP A 957 39.59 -50.76 -33.74
N MET A 958 38.58 -49.90 -33.78
CA MET A 958 38.65 -48.56 -33.19
C MET A 958 38.05 -48.58 -31.79
N VAL A 959 38.87 -48.31 -30.77
CA VAL A 959 38.44 -48.22 -29.37
C VAL A 959 38.39 -46.76 -28.96
N THR A 960 37.24 -46.30 -28.46
CA THR A 960 36.99 -44.89 -28.09
C THR A 960 37.06 -44.63 -26.58
N THR A 961 37.77 -45.48 -25.83
CA THR A 961 37.98 -45.28 -24.39
C THR A 961 38.72 -43.96 -24.13
N GLY A 962 38.13 -43.08 -23.32
CA GLY A 962 38.68 -41.75 -23.03
C GLY A 962 38.70 -40.76 -24.20
N GLN A 963 38.02 -41.07 -25.30
CA GLN A 963 37.79 -40.14 -26.42
C GLN A 963 36.43 -39.47 -26.27
N ALA A 964 36.32 -38.18 -26.63
CA ALA A 964 35.04 -37.48 -26.65
C ALA A 964 34.12 -38.00 -27.78
N TYR A 965 32.82 -37.74 -27.65
CA TYR A 965 31.84 -38.04 -28.69
C TYR A 965 32.27 -37.39 -30.03
N ASN A 966 32.38 -38.20 -31.08
CA ASN A 966 32.71 -37.72 -32.42
C ASN A 966 31.51 -37.99 -33.35
N PRO A 967 30.81 -36.94 -33.80
CA PRO A 967 29.60 -37.07 -34.60
C PRO A 967 29.86 -37.65 -36.01
N GLU A 968 31.10 -37.68 -36.51
CA GLU A 968 31.41 -38.23 -37.83
C GLU A 968 32.85 -38.77 -37.91
N ASN A 969 33.00 -40.07 -37.67
CA ASN A 969 34.24 -40.80 -37.88
C ASN A 969 34.34 -41.31 -39.33
N THR A 970 35.56 -41.46 -39.87
CA THR A 970 35.79 -41.89 -41.28
C THR A 970 36.84 -42.99 -41.38
N TRP A 971 36.47 -44.12 -41.98
CA TRP A 971 37.36 -45.20 -42.41
C TRP A 971 37.45 -45.27 -43.94
N ILE A 972 38.62 -45.60 -44.51
CA ILE A 972 38.85 -45.58 -45.97
C ILE A 972 39.23 -46.97 -46.46
N ASP A 973 38.38 -47.58 -47.31
CA ASP A 973 38.66 -48.87 -47.95
C ASP A 973 39.42 -48.61 -49.25
N ASP A 974 40.74 -48.66 -49.14
CA ASP A 974 41.72 -48.46 -50.21
C ASP A 974 42.33 -49.77 -50.72
N GLY A 975 41.83 -50.92 -50.26
CA GLY A 975 42.32 -52.25 -50.65
C GLY A 975 43.69 -52.67 -50.10
N TRP A 976 44.28 -51.89 -49.19
CA TRP A 976 45.54 -52.30 -48.51
C TRP A 976 45.27 -53.18 -47.30
N SER A 977 44.23 -52.84 -46.55
CA SER A 977 43.82 -53.54 -45.33
C SER A 977 42.65 -54.50 -45.56
N THR A 978 42.23 -54.65 -46.82
CA THR A 978 41.12 -55.49 -47.26
C THR A 978 41.48 -56.19 -48.57
N TYR A 979 41.04 -57.44 -48.79
CA TYR A 979 41.38 -58.21 -49.99
C TYR A 979 40.18 -59.04 -50.50
N PRO A 980 39.92 -59.12 -51.82
CA PRO A 980 40.60 -58.40 -52.91
C PRO A 980 40.31 -56.89 -52.89
N HIS A 981 41.14 -56.11 -53.58
CA HIS A 981 41.01 -54.65 -53.66
C HIS A 981 39.59 -54.26 -54.15
N PRO A 982 38.90 -53.28 -53.53
CA PRO A 982 37.50 -52.97 -53.80
C PRO A 982 37.21 -52.65 -55.28
N SER A 983 38.13 -52.00 -55.99
CA SER A 983 38.01 -51.74 -57.44
C SER A 983 37.97 -52.98 -58.34
N THR A 984 38.42 -54.14 -57.84
CA THR A 984 38.47 -55.39 -58.61
C THR A 984 37.20 -56.24 -58.46
N GLN A 985 36.30 -55.84 -57.57
CA GLN A 985 35.07 -56.57 -57.26
C GLN A 985 33.85 -55.82 -57.81
N ALA A 986 32.94 -56.56 -58.44
CA ALA A 986 31.70 -55.98 -58.96
C ALA A 986 30.73 -55.56 -57.84
N LYS A 987 30.85 -56.16 -56.65
CA LYS A 987 30.04 -55.86 -55.46
C LYS A 987 30.94 -55.82 -54.23
N ARG A 988 30.66 -54.88 -53.32
CA ARG A 988 31.38 -54.69 -52.07
C ARG A 988 30.40 -54.22 -51.00
N PHE A 989 30.33 -54.95 -49.89
CA PHE A 989 29.41 -54.72 -48.77
C PHE A 989 30.21 -54.50 -47.49
N TYR A 990 29.64 -53.74 -46.57
CA TYR A 990 30.27 -53.37 -45.29
C TYR A 990 29.31 -53.57 -44.14
N GLN A 991 29.84 -53.95 -42.98
CA GLN A 991 29.12 -54.12 -41.73
C GLN A 991 29.96 -53.51 -40.61
N LEU A 992 29.33 -52.69 -39.77
CA LEU A 992 29.93 -52.11 -38.59
C LEU A 992 29.33 -52.79 -37.35
N ASP A 993 30.18 -53.43 -36.54
CA ASP A 993 29.78 -53.91 -35.23
C ASP A 993 30.17 -52.88 -34.16
N ILE A 994 29.22 -52.54 -33.28
CA ILE A 994 29.45 -51.70 -32.09
C ILE A 994 29.49 -52.63 -30.88
N LEU A 995 30.59 -52.60 -30.14
CA LEU A 995 30.87 -53.52 -29.04
C LEU A 995 31.23 -52.73 -27.78
N LYS A 996 31.09 -53.37 -26.61
CA LYS A 996 31.72 -52.88 -25.38
C LYS A 996 33.27 -52.89 -25.55
N PRO A 997 34.00 -51.96 -24.91
CA PRO A 997 35.46 -51.81 -25.03
C PRO A 997 36.26 -53.12 -24.96
#